data_AF-A0A5N6U407-F1
#
_entry.id   AF-A0A5N6U407-F1
#
_cell.length_a   1.000
_cell.length_b   1.000
_cell.length_c   1.000
_cell.angle_alpha   90.00
_cell.angle_beta   90.00
_cell.angle_gamma   90.00
#
_symmetry.space_group_name_H-M   'P 1'
#
loop_
_entity.id
_entity.type
_entity.pdbx_description
1 polymer ?
#
loop_
_entity_poly.entity_id
_entity_poly.type
_entity_poly.pdbx_seq_one_letter_code
_entity_poly.pdbx_strand_id
1 'polypeptide(L)'
;MADAGYAYTGPFRGILSALRQGDKVSSYVRAPSSSSVIHPATLDMSFQTIFMVPSIAHKSGQSGVYLPTSIQRVRVDLDGCQQLKSQERVLRALSTMTGHSPSGLSGDRVYRLLKQQCSKTVTYIFKQFAIMERAIQNAEIPELMERLSFYYLRRLRESIQEDDEPRLKWHHQCLLKYIDEMLHLVSKEQHPTVKKEWLDDQLDMLMDLSQPLPHVTEPESVHRMGKAMPSIVRGEIDTLSVLVEDDLLGRIYKGLLGGWQLSPYAGDVLRQLSHKNPHMEILEVGAGTGATTGAILNAIQSSFRSYTFTDISTAFFDKAKESLPTYGENIIFQTLDIGVNAEEQGFRRHSYDLVVAANVLHSTPDLATSLKNVRSLIKNGGYLILIEVTSNRVWPTLTFGGLPGWWCGLSGTDIVVRDSEDPSTHFLSLIVSQAINEDVIILREPLQCPQPLPLNETSILIGGRTKQSLKIVLNVQQHLQSFVSRIVQLDGIGDLQKEDVSKKATILCLTDIDEPFLRSSNADKFYILQGLFNNYRNILWVAQGAYHNSPHSIMLIAMGRALRFEIPDLRLQFLDIASLSESVVDMRDISTVLLRFMRGKNTNIQENNAFYRDEPELMLTDGKVLIPRVMPECRLSNRLNSINRQIFEEYFGGGVLFERIILAENSTLQRIGNSSPDPDRGKGMVTIEVTYSSFHSIRIGGQYLFLCVGQVADTSESVIALSDTNGFTVDVPGGLTLPCLVPSTERKVFLHSVMTYLVCRQILQFAMFNGTVCIHQPDQYTLTLLKTLAVHDNITVLFTTTTRDSLAQCNDWITIPSYSTQHSILRKLPSDLGAFVDMSEPGDNGNGDHIANCLPSRCIRLCTDLLLGRKASCYPKASLDRIRNLFKEAYQYWGRDEHDTVNISQLVTMEADDIIEGHPMRSLVIWPRERPVQVTVQPIHTNRLFCSTKTYLLAGLTGELGQSLCHWMVESGARYLVFCSRNPNIPSCVLESLKARGVTARVYSTDVTSEMSVHDLYELVSSTMPMVGV
;
A
#
# COMPACT_ATOMS: atom_id res chain seq x y z
N MET A 1 18.79 -8.55 25.15
CA MET A 1 19.04 -9.95 24.74
C MET A 1 18.05 -10.91 25.36
N ALA A 2 17.85 -10.92 26.69
CA ALA A 2 16.81 -11.73 27.33
C ALA A 2 15.39 -11.41 26.81
N ASP A 3 15.03 -10.11 26.73
CA ASP A 3 13.77 -9.64 26.14
C ASP A 3 13.62 -10.00 24.65
N ALA A 4 14.73 -10.31 23.98
CA ALA A 4 14.79 -10.75 22.59
C ALA A 4 14.70 -12.28 22.43
N GLY A 5 14.57 -13.03 23.53
CA GLY A 5 14.50 -14.49 23.55
C GLY A 5 15.84 -15.22 23.75
N TYR A 6 16.96 -14.51 23.93
CA TYR A 6 18.26 -15.13 24.20
C TYR A 6 18.48 -15.36 25.69
N ALA A 7 18.30 -16.60 26.13
CA ALA A 7 18.44 -17.03 27.53
C ALA A 7 19.87 -17.46 27.91
N TYR A 8 20.89 -16.63 27.61
CA TYR A 8 22.29 -16.95 27.95
C TYR A 8 22.52 -16.99 29.47
N THR A 9 23.14 -18.08 29.94
CA THR A 9 23.45 -18.32 31.36
C THR A 9 24.86 -18.87 31.54
N GLY A 10 25.37 -18.83 32.79
CA GLY A 10 26.66 -19.42 33.17
C GLY A 10 27.84 -18.90 32.33
N PRO A 11 28.69 -19.78 31.75
CA PRO A 11 29.91 -19.39 31.03
C PRO A 11 29.65 -18.64 29.73
N PHE A 12 28.41 -18.61 29.22
CA PHE A 12 28.00 -17.85 28.04
C PHE A 12 27.70 -16.38 28.34
N ARG A 13 27.85 -15.95 29.60
CA ARG A 13 27.60 -14.58 30.09
C ARG A 13 28.90 -13.90 30.54
N GLY A 14 29.94 -13.98 29.73
CA GLY A 14 31.29 -13.52 30.05
C GLY A 14 31.79 -12.31 29.24
N ILE A 15 30.93 -11.60 28.51
CA ILE A 15 31.31 -10.32 27.88
C ILE A 15 31.51 -9.27 28.98
N LEU A 16 32.73 -8.76 29.13
CA LEU A 16 33.11 -7.79 30.17
C LEU A 16 32.84 -6.36 29.75
N SER A 17 33.13 -6.03 28.50
CA SER A 17 32.82 -4.74 27.89
C SER A 17 32.71 -4.89 26.38
N ALA A 18 31.92 -4.03 25.76
CA ALA A 18 31.78 -3.94 24.32
C ALA A 18 31.60 -2.48 23.92
N LEU A 19 32.33 -2.05 22.89
CA LEU A 19 32.23 -0.74 22.27
C LEU A 19 31.81 -0.94 20.82
N ARG A 20 30.72 -0.30 20.42
CA ARG A 20 30.19 -0.32 19.05
C ARG A 20 30.47 1.00 18.37
N GLN A 21 30.95 0.96 17.14
CA GLN A 21 31.06 2.12 16.27
C GLN A 21 30.63 1.72 14.85
N GLY A 22 29.47 2.20 14.41
CA GLY A 22 28.88 1.80 13.13
C GLY A 22 28.56 0.31 13.04
N ASP A 23 29.13 -0.35 12.03
CA ASP A 23 29.04 -1.79 11.72
C ASP A 23 30.04 -2.67 12.49
N LYS A 24 30.88 -2.06 13.34
CA LYS A 24 31.96 -2.72 14.07
C LYS A 24 31.70 -2.75 15.57
N VAL A 25 32.05 -3.87 16.19
CA VAL A 25 32.06 -4.04 17.65
C VAL A 25 33.43 -4.55 18.07
N SER A 26 34.02 -3.88 19.05
CA SER A 26 35.19 -4.35 19.78
C SER A 26 34.78 -4.69 21.19
N SER A 27 35.06 -5.90 21.65
CA SER A 27 34.65 -6.37 22.96
C SER A 27 35.75 -7.14 23.66
N TYR A 28 35.64 -7.23 24.98
CA TYR A 28 36.49 -8.04 25.83
C TYR A 28 35.65 -9.14 26.46
N VAL A 29 36.03 -10.40 26.26
CA VAL A 29 35.30 -11.58 26.73
C VAL A 29 36.16 -12.39 27.68
N ARG A 30 35.55 -12.88 28.76
CA ARG A 30 36.19 -13.76 29.74
C ARG A 30 36.09 -15.20 29.26
N ALA A 31 37.19 -15.79 28.81
CA ALA A 31 37.19 -17.17 28.35
C ALA A 31 37.15 -18.16 29.53
N PRO A 32 36.20 -19.11 29.58
CA PRO A 32 36.17 -20.14 30.62
C PRO A 32 37.40 -21.07 30.57
N SER A 33 37.75 -21.66 31.71
CA SER A 33 38.76 -22.72 31.79
C SER A 33 38.29 -23.96 31.01
N SER A 34 39.14 -24.48 30.12
CA SER A 34 38.83 -25.65 29.27
C SER A 34 40.09 -26.44 28.92
N SER A 35 39.93 -27.76 28.74
CA SER A 35 40.93 -28.67 28.19
C SER A 35 41.05 -28.59 26.66
N SER A 36 39.99 -28.10 25.98
CA SER A 36 39.96 -27.88 24.54
C SER A 36 40.76 -26.64 24.12
N VAL A 37 41.12 -26.55 22.83
CA VAL A 37 41.83 -25.41 22.25
C VAL A 37 41.05 -24.10 22.42
N ILE A 38 39.73 -24.13 22.24
CA ILE A 38 38.79 -23.02 22.51
C ILE A 38 37.54 -23.59 23.19
N HIS A 39 37.08 -22.96 24.27
CA HIS A 39 35.80 -23.30 24.89
C HIS A 39 34.64 -22.77 24.03
N PRO A 40 33.59 -23.56 23.74
CA PRO A 40 32.45 -23.13 22.91
C PRO A 40 31.82 -21.81 23.33
N ALA A 41 31.65 -21.58 24.64
CA ALA A 41 31.15 -20.30 25.16
C ALA A 41 32.02 -19.09 24.77
N THR A 42 33.35 -19.25 24.65
CA THR A 42 34.24 -18.16 24.20
C THR A 42 33.95 -17.77 22.76
N LEU A 43 33.69 -18.79 21.94
CA LEU A 43 33.36 -18.63 20.54
C LEU A 43 31.96 -18.03 20.39
N ASP A 44 30.97 -18.52 21.15
CA ASP A 44 29.61 -18.01 21.16
C ASP A 44 29.53 -16.56 21.67
N MET A 45 30.29 -16.18 22.71
CA MET A 45 30.38 -14.79 23.15
C MET A 45 30.94 -13.86 22.08
N SER A 46 31.81 -14.37 21.18
CA SER A 46 32.28 -13.64 20.00
C SER A 46 31.23 -13.56 18.88
N PHE A 47 30.15 -14.34 18.95
CA PHE A 47 28.99 -14.23 18.05
C PHE A 47 27.96 -13.28 18.63
N GLN A 48 27.76 -13.34 19.94
CA GLN A 48 26.89 -12.44 20.68
C GLN A 48 27.23 -10.97 20.39
N THR A 49 28.51 -10.66 20.17
CA THR A 49 28.98 -9.30 19.82
C THR A 49 28.50 -8.84 18.44
N ILE A 50 28.22 -9.75 17.50
CA ILE A 50 27.58 -9.42 16.22
C ILE A 50 26.13 -9.00 16.43
N PHE A 51 25.41 -9.65 17.35
CA PHE A 51 24.02 -9.25 17.69
C PHE A 51 23.93 -7.86 18.33
N MET A 52 25.04 -7.32 18.84
CA MET A 52 25.09 -5.95 19.35
C MET A 52 25.10 -4.90 18.23
N VAL A 53 25.44 -5.27 16.99
CA VAL A 53 25.49 -4.34 15.85
C VAL A 53 24.09 -3.84 15.45
N PRO A 54 23.05 -4.71 15.32
CA PRO A 54 21.68 -4.28 15.01
C PRO A 54 20.88 -3.81 16.25
N SER A 55 21.22 -4.28 17.47
CA SER A 55 20.28 -4.27 18.61
C SER A 55 19.92 -2.90 19.21
N ILE A 56 20.64 -1.81 18.94
CA ILE A 56 20.29 -0.47 19.47
C ILE A 56 19.33 0.29 18.56
N ALA A 57 19.26 -0.05 17.25
CA ALA A 57 18.22 0.49 16.37
C ALA A 57 16.81 0.01 16.76
N HIS A 58 16.72 -1.05 17.60
CA HIS A 58 15.50 -1.69 18.06
C HIS A 58 15.15 -1.37 19.53
N LYS A 59 15.45 -0.15 20.03
CA LYS A 59 14.97 0.30 21.36
C LYS A 59 13.43 0.30 21.51
N SER A 60 12.66 0.08 20.44
CA SER A 60 11.19 0.06 20.42
C SER A 60 10.55 -1.33 20.64
N GLY A 61 11.27 -2.32 21.18
CA GLY A 61 10.63 -3.53 21.72
C GLY A 61 10.27 -4.60 20.69
N GLN A 62 10.94 -4.65 19.54
CA GLN A 62 10.72 -5.70 18.54
C GLN A 62 12.00 -6.48 18.30
N SER A 63 11.97 -7.76 18.68
CA SER A 63 13.14 -8.63 18.65
C SER A 63 12.76 -10.01 18.13
N GLY A 64 13.54 -10.50 17.16
CA GLY A 64 13.57 -11.90 16.80
C GLY A 64 14.87 -12.55 17.24
N VAL A 65 14.86 -13.87 17.43
CA VAL A 65 16.06 -14.65 17.73
C VAL A 65 16.80 -14.96 16.43
N TYR A 66 18.04 -14.50 16.32
CA TYR A 66 18.99 -14.82 15.25
C TYR A 66 19.88 -15.98 15.71
N LEU A 67 20.01 -17.02 14.88
CA LEU A 67 20.93 -18.13 15.11
C LEU A 67 21.93 -18.26 13.96
N PRO A 68 23.21 -18.59 14.24
CA PRO A 68 24.18 -18.80 13.18
C PRO A 68 23.80 -20.03 12.34
N THR A 69 23.65 -19.86 11.03
CA THR A 69 23.25 -20.92 10.09
C THR A 69 24.37 -21.32 9.13
N SER A 70 25.30 -20.42 8.82
CA SER A 70 26.51 -20.75 8.06
C SER A 70 27.71 -19.90 8.50
N ILE A 71 28.90 -20.45 8.35
CA ILE A 71 30.16 -19.78 8.69
C ILE A 71 31.07 -19.89 7.47
N GLN A 72 31.36 -18.75 6.83
CA GLN A 72 32.18 -18.74 5.62
C GLN A 72 33.64 -19.14 5.92
N ARG A 73 34.17 -18.66 7.05
CA ARG A 73 35.53 -18.98 7.49
C ARG A 73 35.70 -18.73 9.00
N VAL A 74 36.40 -19.64 9.69
CA VAL A 74 36.95 -19.39 11.03
C VAL A 74 38.46 -19.56 10.96
N ARG A 75 39.22 -18.62 11.50
CA ARG A 75 40.67 -18.75 11.68
C ARG A 75 40.97 -18.72 13.18
N VAL A 76 41.73 -19.70 13.64
CA VAL A 76 42.16 -19.80 15.04
C VAL A 76 43.68 -19.89 15.06
N ASP A 77 44.30 -19.01 15.83
CA ASP A 77 45.73 -19.12 16.16
C ASP A 77 45.91 -20.12 17.31
N LEU A 78 46.33 -21.34 16.94
CA LEU A 78 46.46 -22.45 17.89
C LEU A 78 47.57 -22.21 18.93
N ASP A 79 48.66 -21.55 18.54
CA ASP A 79 49.82 -21.31 19.41
C ASP A 79 49.50 -20.20 20.42
N GLY A 80 48.83 -19.13 19.97
CA GLY A 80 48.30 -18.09 20.85
C GLY A 80 47.29 -18.65 21.86
N CYS A 81 46.38 -19.52 21.43
CA CYS A 81 45.41 -20.19 22.32
C CYS A 81 46.06 -21.10 23.37
N GLN A 82 47.22 -21.72 23.07
CA GLN A 82 47.96 -22.54 24.02
C GLN A 82 48.69 -21.71 25.07
N GLN A 83 49.27 -20.56 24.70
CA GLN A 83 49.96 -19.64 25.62
C GLN A 83 49.01 -19.00 26.64
N LEU A 84 47.77 -18.72 26.23
CA LEU A 84 46.69 -18.20 27.07
C LEU A 84 46.22 -19.18 28.16
N LYS A 85 46.73 -20.42 28.21
CA LYS A 85 46.31 -21.39 29.22
C LYS A 85 46.71 -21.03 30.67
N SER A 86 47.62 -20.07 30.85
CA SER A 86 48.33 -19.79 32.11
C SER A 86 47.93 -18.52 32.89
N GLN A 87 47.05 -17.65 32.37
CA GLN A 87 46.62 -16.39 33.02
C GLN A 87 45.10 -16.16 32.93
N GLU A 88 44.52 -15.27 33.77
CA GLU A 88 43.10 -14.87 33.70
C GLU A 88 42.74 -14.39 32.28
N ARG A 89 41.88 -15.17 31.60
CA ARG A 89 41.70 -15.10 30.14
C ARG A 89 40.69 -14.03 29.75
N VAL A 90 41.14 -12.79 29.57
CA VAL A 90 40.38 -11.77 28.86
C VAL A 90 40.85 -11.72 27.41
N LEU A 91 39.94 -12.01 26.47
CA LEU A 91 40.23 -11.99 25.04
C LEU A 91 39.53 -10.82 24.39
N ARG A 92 40.18 -10.20 23.39
CA ARG A 92 39.56 -9.19 22.56
C ARG A 92 38.85 -9.86 21.38
N ALA A 93 37.55 -9.68 21.27
CA ALA A 93 36.77 -10.09 20.11
C ALA A 93 36.41 -8.87 19.27
N LEU A 94 36.75 -8.93 17.98
CA LEU A 94 36.38 -7.95 16.97
C LEU A 94 35.33 -8.57 16.06
N SER A 95 34.26 -7.84 15.81
CA SER A 95 33.16 -8.30 14.96
C SER A 95 32.78 -7.18 14.01
N THR A 96 32.62 -7.51 12.73
CA THR A 96 32.16 -6.56 11.70
C THR A 96 30.98 -7.18 10.96
N MET A 97 29.90 -6.41 10.82
CA MET A 97 28.78 -6.78 9.97
C MET A 97 29.07 -6.32 8.53
N THR A 98 29.06 -7.26 7.59
CA THR A 98 29.38 -7.01 6.17
C THR A 98 28.14 -6.97 5.28
N GLY A 99 26.98 -7.39 5.79
CA GLY A 99 25.70 -7.26 5.10
C GLY A 99 24.51 -7.59 5.97
N HIS A 100 23.32 -7.20 5.50
CA HIS A 100 22.04 -7.41 6.16
C HIS A 100 21.00 -7.73 5.09
N SER A 101 20.22 -8.80 5.28
CA SER A 101 19.12 -9.18 4.41
C SER A 101 17.93 -9.70 5.21
N PRO A 102 16.76 -9.84 4.58
CA PRO A 102 15.60 -10.48 5.19
C PRO A 102 15.83 -11.91 5.68
N SER A 103 16.75 -12.61 5.01
CA SER A 103 17.09 -14.00 5.30
C SER A 103 18.19 -14.13 6.35
N GLY A 104 18.88 -13.03 6.70
CA GLY A 104 19.89 -13.03 7.74
C GLY A 104 20.85 -11.85 7.83
N LEU A 105 21.69 -11.87 8.86
CA LEU A 105 22.83 -10.96 9.03
C LEU A 105 24.08 -11.62 8.45
N SER A 106 24.92 -10.89 7.71
CA SER A 106 26.23 -11.36 7.24
C SER A 106 27.38 -10.51 7.82
N GLY A 107 28.49 -11.18 8.06
CA GLY A 107 29.75 -10.68 8.61
C GLY A 107 30.82 -11.73 8.33
N ASP A 108 31.71 -12.00 9.29
CA ASP A 108 32.50 -13.25 9.28
C ASP A 108 31.60 -14.52 9.42
N ARG A 109 30.29 -14.34 9.67
CA ARG A 109 29.26 -15.38 9.89
C ARG A 109 27.89 -14.95 9.36
N VAL A 110 27.04 -15.93 9.06
CA VAL A 110 25.65 -15.72 8.62
C VAL A 110 24.66 -16.18 9.69
N TYR A 111 23.70 -15.34 10.06
CA TYR A 111 22.68 -15.64 11.06
C TYR A 111 21.26 -15.53 10.48
N ARG A 112 20.37 -16.48 10.76
CA ARG A 112 18.96 -16.45 10.31
C ARG A 112 18.01 -16.16 11.48
N LEU A 113 16.95 -15.40 11.19
CA LEU A 113 15.93 -15.00 12.16
C LEU A 113 14.78 -16.03 12.28
N LEU A 114 14.34 -16.33 13.49
CA LEU A 114 13.30 -17.35 13.76
C LEU A 114 11.88 -16.80 13.95
N LYS A 115 11.73 -15.55 14.41
CA LYS A 115 10.42 -14.88 14.61
C LYS A 115 10.55 -13.38 14.39
N GLN A 116 9.49 -12.72 13.92
CA GLN A 116 9.48 -11.27 13.71
C GLN A 116 8.27 -10.59 14.31
N GLN A 117 8.49 -9.36 14.74
CA GLN A 117 7.45 -8.40 15.05
C GLN A 117 7.58 -7.21 14.09
N CYS A 118 6.44 -6.67 13.63
CA CYS A 118 6.37 -5.66 12.56
C CYS A 118 6.56 -4.23 13.08
N SER A 119 7.56 -3.51 12.59
CA SER A 119 7.74 -2.08 12.91
C SER A 119 6.66 -1.25 12.22
N LYS A 120 6.02 -0.36 12.98
CA LYS A 120 4.97 0.52 12.46
C LYS A 120 5.51 1.95 12.39
N THR A 121 5.63 2.47 11.18
CA THR A 121 5.77 3.91 10.92
C THR A 121 4.38 4.53 11.00
N VAL A 122 4.30 5.76 11.50
CA VAL A 122 3.05 6.51 11.59
C VAL A 122 3.18 7.85 10.88
N THR A 123 2.07 8.39 10.38
CA THR A 123 1.99 9.70 9.75
C THR A 123 0.77 10.48 10.24
N TYR A 124 0.84 11.81 10.21
CA TYR A 124 -0.28 12.68 10.52
C TYR A 124 -1.17 12.82 9.29
N ILE A 125 -2.46 12.56 9.45
CA ILE A 125 -3.41 12.60 8.34
C ILE A 125 -4.61 13.46 8.73
N PHE A 126 -4.84 14.51 7.93
CA PHE A 126 -6.16 15.13 7.77
C PHE A 126 -6.81 14.49 6.55
N LYS A 127 -7.94 13.81 6.73
CA LYS A 127 -8.63 13.18 5.61
C LYS A 127 -10.05 13.67 5.50
N GLN A 128 -10.38 14.10 4.30
CA GLN A 128 -11.73 14.11 3.77
C GLN A 128 -11.87 12.86 2.90
N PHE A 129 -12.90 12.07 3.16
CA PHE A 129 -13.21 10.93 2.30
C PHE A 129 -14.31 11.39 1.35
N ALA A 130 -13.97 11.51 0.07
CA ALA A 130 -14.96 11.74 -0.98
C ALA A 130 -15.69 10.41 -1.26
N ILE A 131 -17.02 10.45 -1.22
CA ILE A 131 -17.87 9.39 -1.75
C ILE A 131 -17.73 9.50 -3.27
N MET A 132 -16.99 8.57 -3.87
CA MET A 132 -16.68 8.61 -5.30
C MET A 132 -17.84 7.98 -6.07
N GLU A 133 -18.61 8.79 -6.81
CA GLU A 133 -19.67 8.29 -7.70
C GLU A 133 -19.06 7.38 -8.76
N ARG A 134 -19.43 6.10 -8.72
CA ARG A 134 -19.19 5.16 -9.83
C ARG A 134 -20.45 5.03 -10.64
N ALA A 135 -20.41 5.53 -11.88
CA ALA A 135 -21.47 5.28 -12.87
C ALA A 135 -21.47 3.80 -13.28
N ILE A 136 -22.66 3.20 -13.34
CA ILE A 136 -22.86 1.83 -13.81
C ILE A 136 -22.98 1.85 -15.34
N GLN A 137 -22.16 1.03 -16.00
CA GLN A 137 -22.34 0.67 -17.41
C GLN A 137 -23.17 -0.62 -17.51
N ASN A 138 -24.41 -0.50 -18.00
CA ASN A 138 -25.21 -1.48 -18.78
C ASN A 138 -26.72 -1.32 -18.49
N ALA A 139 -27.45 -0.66 -19.40
CA ALA A 139 -28.88 -0.34 -19.24
C ALA A 139 -29.84 -1.51 -19.58
N GLU A 140 -29.38 -2.58 -20.23
CA GLU A 140 -30.26 -3.59 -20.84
C GLU A 140 -30.72 -4.71 -19.88
N ILE A 141 -29.95 -5.03 -18.84
CA ILE A 141 -30.27 -6.12 -17.89
C ILE A 141 -31.45 -5.76 -16.96
N PRO A 142 -31.53 -4.57 -16.35
CA PRO A 142 -32.60 -4.24 -15.40
C PRO A 142 -34.02 -4.25 -16.03
N GLU A 143 -34.16 -3.84 -17.28
CA GLU A 143 -35.45 -3.84 -17.99
C GLU A 143 -35.94 -5.27 -18.25
N LEU A 144 -35.05 -6.17 -18.69
CA LEU A 144 -35.39 -7.59 -18.88
C LEU A 144 -35.89 -8.25 -17.60
N MET A 145 -35.25 -7.93 -16.46
CA MET A 145 -35.64 -8.47 -15.16
C MET A 145 -37.00 -7.97 -14.67
N GLU A 146 -37.29 -6.69 -14.84
CA GLU A 146 -38.60 -6.12 -14.52
C GLU A 146 -39.70 -6.76 -15.39
N ARG A 147 -39.46 -6.93 -16.71
CA ARG A 147 -40.39 -7.58 -17.64
C ARG A 147 -40.66 -9.04 -17.29
N LEU A 148 -39.60 -9.83 -17.05
CA LEU A 148 -39.73 -11.22 -16.59
C LEU A 148 -40.47 -11.31 -15.26
N SER A 149 -40.17 -10.41 -14.32
CA SER A 149 -40.79 -10.46 -12.99
C SER A 149 -42.27 -10.10 -13.04
N PHE A 150 -42.61 -9.06 -13.80
CA PHE A 150 -43.99 -8.68 -14.07
C PHE A 150 -44.77 -9.82 -14.74
N TYR A 151 -44.18 -10.49 -15.74
CA TYR A 151 -44.78 -11.66 -16.38
C TYR A 151 -45.11 -12.76 -15.37
N TYR A 152 -44.16 -13.14 -14.51
CA TYR A 152 -44.35 -14.21 -13.52
C TYR A 152 -45.37 -13.85 -12.44
N LEU A 153 -45.37 -12.61 -11.94
CA LEU A 153 -46.36 -12.15 -10.95
C LEU A 153 -47.77 -12.12 -11.52
N ARG A 154 -47.94 -11.71 -12.79
CA ARG A 154 -49.24 -11.81 -13.47
C ARG A 154 -49.70 -13.27 -13.57
N ARG A 155 -48.82 -14.17 -14.01
CA ARG A 155 -49.12 -15.62 -14.06
C ARG A 155 -49.45 -16.21 -12.71
N LEU A 156 -48.75 -15.78 -11.65
CA LEU A 156 -49.05 -16.17 -10.29
C LEU A 156 -50.48 -15.79 -9.92
N ARG A 157 -50.87 -14.53 -10.19
CA ARG A 157 -52.23 -14.06 -9.89
C ARG A 157 -53.30 -14.83 -10.67
N GLU A 158 -53.06 -15.13 -11.94
CA GLU A 158 -53.94 -15.99 -12.76
C GLU A 158 -54.07 -17.43 -12.21
N SER A 159 -53.05 -17.92 -11.49
CA SER A 159 -52.97 -19.31 -11.02
C SER A 159 -53.64 -19.59 -9.66
N ILE A 160 -54.11 -18.54 -8.97
CA ILE A 160 -54.72 -18.59 -7.64
C ILE A 160 -56.16 -18.05 -7.73
N GLN A 161 -57.15 -18.85 -7.33
CA GLN A 161 -58.55 -18.42 -7.31
C GLN A 161 -58.82 -17.49 -6.12
N GLU A 162 -59.73 -16.53 -6.28
CA GLU A 162 -60.10 -15.58 -5.20
C GLU A 162 -60.61 -16.29 -3.93
N ASP A 163 -61.27 -17.44 -4.09
CA ASP A 163 -61.78 -18.25 -2.97
C ASP A 163 -60.67 -18.91 -2.13
N ASP A 164 -59.46 -19.06 -2.66
CA ASP A 164 -58.32 -19.67 -1.97
C ASP A 164 -57.51 -18.66 -1.14
N GLU A 165 -57.60 -17.37 -1.46
CA GLU A 165 -56.79 -16.30 -0.86
C GLU A 165 -56.89 -16.20 0.68
N PRO A 166 -58.09 -16.29 1.30
CA PRO A 166 -58.21 -16.24 2.77
C PRO A 166 -57.51 -17.41 3.49
N ARG A 167 -57.20 -18.50 2.79
CA ARG A 167 -56.52 -19.69 3.35
C ARG A 167 -54.99 -19.61 3.24
N LEU A 168 -54.47 -18.63 2.50
CA LEU A 168 -53.03 -18.42 2.34
C LEU A 168 -52.43 -17.77 3.58
N LYS A 169 -51.11 -17.89 3.74
CA LYS A 169 -50.38 -17.17 4.80
C LYS A 169 -50.54 -15.66 4.61
N TRP A 170 -50.59 -14.90 5.70
CA TRP A 170 -50.83 -13.45 5.67
C TRP A 170 -49.89 -12.68 4.72
N HIS A 171 -48.61 -13.05 4.63
CA HIS A 171 -47.63 -12.41 3.75
C HIS A 171 -47.80 -12.81 2.29
N HIS A 172 -48.37 -13.99 2.00
CA HIS A 172 -48.79 -14.35 0.65
C HIS A 172 -50.03 -13.56 0.23
N GLN A 173 -50.93 -13.24 1.16
CA GLN A 173 -52.04 -12.31 0.91
C GLN A 173 -51.52 -10.89 0.62
N CYS A 174 -50.51 -10.42 1.37
CA CYS A 174 -49.83 -9.15 1.06
C CYS A 174 -49.20 -9.15 -0.34
N LEU A 175 -48.59 -10.26 -0.75
CA LEU A 175 -48.05 -10.42 -2.10
C LEU A 175 -49.15 -10.33 -3.17
N LEU A 176 -50.27 -11.02 -3.01
CA LEU A 176 -51.39 -10.96 -3.96
C LEU A 176 -51.99 -9.56 -4.04
N LYS A 177 -52.18 -8.91 -2.90
CA LYS A 177 -52.65 -7.51 -2.84
C LYS A 177 -51.70 -6.54 -3.55
N TYR A 178 -50.39 -6.70 -3.36
CA TYR A 178 -49.38 -5.94 -4.10
C TYR A 178 -49.51 -6.15 -5.61
N ILE A 179 -49.73 -7.40 -6.05
CA ILE A 179 -49.90 -7.70 -7.48
C ILE A 179 -51.16 -7.02 -8.04
N ASP A 180 -52.27 -7.05 -7.30
CA ASP A 180 -53.51 -6.39 -7.70
C ASP A 180 -53.34 -4.86 -7.80
N GLU A 181 -52.68 -4.25 -6.81
CA GLU A 181 -52.34 -2.82 -6.82
C GLU A 181 -51.39 -2.45 -7.97
N MET A 182 -50.35 -3.26 -8.21
CA MET A 182 -49.43 -3.09 -9.33
C MET A 182 -50.17 -3.17 -10.68
N LEU A 183 -50.97 -4.22 -10.92
CA LEU A 183 -51.73 -4.39 -12.16
C LEU A 183 -52.69 -3.20 -12.38
N HIS A 184 -53.32 -2.70 -11.31
CA HIS A 184 -54.15 -1.52 -11.36
C HIS A 184 -53.37 -0.27 -11.80
N LEU A 185 -52.21 -0.01 -11.18
CA LEU A 185 -51.33 1.11 -11.53
C LEU A 185 -50.81 1.01 -12.97
N VAL A 186 -50.42 -0.18 -13.42
CA VAL A 186 -49.92 -0.41 -14.80
C VAL A 186 -51.04 -0.18 -15.83
N SER A 187 -52.26 -0.64 -15.56
CA SER A 187 -53.40 -0.44 -16.47
C SER A 187 -53.72 1.05 -16.73
N LYS A 188 -53.42 1.89 -15.73
CA LYS A 188 -53.59 3.35 -15.73
C LYS A 188 -52.35 4.12 -16.18
N GLU A 189 -51.26 3.44 -16.53
CA GLU A 189 -49.96 4.06 -16.86
C GLU A 189 -49.39 4.91 -15.72
N GLN A 190 -49.66 4.50 -14.47
CA GLN A 190 -49.25 5.19 -13.24
C GLN A 190 -48.16 4.45 -12.46
N HIS A 191 -47.76 3.24 -12.90
CA HIS A 191 -46.67 2.51 -12.25
C HIS A 191 -45.32 3.18 -12.58
N PRO A 192 -44.45 3.45 -11.59
CA PRO A 192 -43.23 4.24 -11.78
C PRO A 192 -42.18 3.57 -12.69
N THR A 193 -42.14 2.22 -12.75
CA THR A 193 -41.11 1.47 -13.49
C THR A 193 -41.65 0.50 -14.53
N VAL A 194 -42.94 0.16 -14.51
CA VAL A 194 -43.53 -0.90 -15.35
C VAL A 194 -44.38 -0.26 -16.43
N LYS A 195 -44.06 -0.56 -17.68
CA LYS A 195 -44.78 0.00 -18.84
C LYS A 195 -46.01 -0.84 -19.17
N LYS A 196 -47.10 -0.18 -19.57
CA LYS A 196 -48.35 -0.85 -19.94
C LYS A 196 -48.21 -1.80 -21.13
N GLU A 197 -47.31 -1.50 -22.05
CA GLU A 197 -46.99 -2.36 -23.21
C GLU A 197 -46.48 -3.76 -22.82
N TRP A 198 -45.94 -3.93 -21.60
CA TRP A 198 -45.47 -5.24 -21.11
C TRP A 198 -46.62 -6.19 -20.74
N LEU A 199 -47.87 -5.71 -20.75
CA LEU A 199 -49.05 -6.58 -20.66
C LEU A 199 -49.15 -7.56 -21.85
N ASP A 200 -48.47 -7.32 -22.96
CA ASP A 200 -48.53 -8.23 -24.11
C ASP A 200 -47.33 -9.22 -24.16
N ASP A 201 -46.41 -9.13 -23.18
CA ASP A 201 -45.20 -9.94 -23.14
C ASP A 201 -45.48 -11.45 -23.07
N GLN A 202 -44.76 -12.20 -23.91
CA GLN A 202 -44.77 -13.66 -23.96
C GLN A 202 -43.45 -14.23 -23.44
N LEU A 203 -43.51 -15.41 -22.79
CA LEU A 203 -42.34 -15.99 -22.13
C LEU A 203 -41.22 -16.31 -23.13
N ASP A 204 -41.55 -16.87 -24.30
CA ASP A 204 -40.55 -17.25 -25.31
C ASP A 204 -39.75 -16.03 -25.81
N MET A 205 -40.41 -14.88 -26.00
CA MET A 205 -39.75 -13.61 -26.35
C MET A 205 -38.77 -13.16 -25.26
N LEU A 206 -39.19 -13.22 -23.99
CA LEU A 206 -38.36 -12.81 -22.86
C LEU A 206 -37.18 -13.78 -22.64
N MET A 207 -37.37 -15.07 -22.93
CA MET A 207 -36.31 -16.08 -22.89
C MET A 207 -35.29 -15.87 -24.01
N ASP A 208 -35.72 -15.54 -25.23
CA ASP A 208 -34.81 -15.21 -26.34
C ASP A 208 -33.96 -13.97 -26.04
N LEU A 209 -34.53 -12.96 -25.39
CA LEU A 209 -33.80 -11.77 -24.92
C LEU A 209 -32.75 -12.10 -23.84
N SER A 210 -32.87 -13.25 -23.15
CA SER A 210 -31.91 -13.70 -22.13
C SER A 210 -30.75 -14.56 -22.68
N GLN A 211 -30.88 -15.13 -23.87
CA GLN A 211 -29.89 -16.04 -24.47
C GLN A 211 -28.48 -15.46 -24.69
N PRO A 212 -28.27 -14.18 -25.07
CA PRO A 212 -26.91 -13.62 -25.23
C PRO A 212 -26.18 -13.38 -23.89
N LEU A 213 -26.79 -13.69 -22.74
CA LEU A 213 -26.25 -13.48 -21.39
C LEU A 213 -26.04 -14.80 -20.60
N PRO A 214 -25.35 -15.84 -21.13
CA PRO A 214 -25.35 -17.20 -20.57
C PRO A 214 -24.63 -17.38 -19.22
N HIS A 215 -24.17 -16.30 -18.58
CA HIS A 215 -23.45 -16.32 -17.29
C HIS A 215 -23.94 -15.24 -16.31
N VAL A 216 -25.07 -14.59 -16.59
CA VAL A 216 -25.67 -13.57 -15.72
C VAL A 216 -26.64 -14.28 -14.77
N THR A 217 -26.34 -14.28 -13.47
CA THR A 217 -27.10 -15.02 -12.42
C THR A 217 -28.50 -14.44 -12.22
N GLU A 218 -28.70 -13.21 -12.67
CA GLU A 218 -29.82 -12.38 -12.28
C GLU A 218 -31.15 -12.76 -12.99
N PRO A 219 -31.21 -12.90 -14.33
CA PRO A 219 -32.38 -13.48 -15.00
C PRO A 219 -32.66 -14.93 -14.60
N GLU A 220 -31.62 -15.72 -14.31
CA GLU A 220 -31.76 -17.10 -13.81
C GLU A 220 -32.53 -17.14 -12.49
N SER A 221 -32.22 -16.23 -11.56
CA SER A 221 -32.88 -16.16 -10.25
C SER A 221 -34.37 -15.82 -10.36
N VAL A 222 -34.73 -14.83 -11.18
CA VAL A 222 -36.12 -14.45 -11.45
C VAL A 222 -36.90 -15.60 -12.09
N HIS A 223 -36.26 -16.34 -13.00
CA HIS A 223 -36.87 -17.51 -13.64
C HIS A 223 -37.12 -18.66 -12.66
N ARG A 224 -36.11 -19.02 -11.85
CA ARG A 224 -36.24 -20.06 -10.82
C ARG A 224 -37.34 -19.71 -9.83
N MET A 225 -37.35 -18.46 -9.34
CA MET A 225 -38.33 -18.01 -8.37
C MET A 225 -39.74 -17.90 -8.98
N GLY A 226 -39.86 -17.35 -10.19
CA GLY A 226 -41.13 -17.23 -10.91
C GLY A 226 -41.82 -18.56 -11.16
N LYS A 227 -41.05 -19.63 -11.45
CA LYS A 227 -41.57 -21.00 -11.59
C LYS A 227 -42.02 -21.61 -10.26
N ALA A 228 -41.28 -21.35 -9.17
CA ALA A 228 -41.57 -21.90 -7.85
C ALA A 228 -42.72 -21.17 -7.14
N MET A 229 -43.00 -19.91 -7.49
CA MET A 229 -43.90 -19.03 -6.76
C MET A 229 -45.32 -19.58 -6.54
N PRO A 230 -45.98 -20.25 -7.52
CA PRO A 230 -47.29 -20.86 -7.26
C PRO A 230 -47.27 -21.92 -6.15
N SER A 231 -46.24 -22.77 -6.12
CA SER A 231 -46.05 -23.78 -5.07
C SER A 231 -45.66 -23.15 -3.73
N ILE A 232 -44.87 -22.07 -3.75
CA ILE A 232 -44.54 -21.29 -2.55
C ILE A 232 -45.81 -20.68 -1.93
N VAL A 233 -46.63 -19.99 -2.73
CA VAL A 233 -47.85 -19.34 -2.25
C VAL A 233 -48.84 -20.36 -1.65
N ARG A 234 -48.96 -21.54 -2.26
CA ARG A 234 -49.76 -22.68 -1.74
C ARG A 234 -49.17 -23.34 -0.49
N GLY A 235 -47.93 -23.00 -0.12
CA GLY A 235 -47.23 -23.56 1.03
C GLY A 235 -46.65 -24.96 0.82
N GLU A 236 -46.50 -25.39 -0.44
CA GLU A 236 -45.93 -26.68 -0.83
C GLU A 236 -44.40 -26.69 -0.72
N ILE A 237 -43.76 -25.53 -0.96
CA ILE A 237 -42.31 -25.32 -0.92
C ILE A 237 -42.03 -24.09 -0.06
N ASP A 238 -40.94 -24.12 0.72
CA ASP A 238 -40.49 -22.96 1.48
C ASP A 238 -39.71 -21.98 0.59
N THR A 239 -39.99 -20.68 0.69
CA THR A 239 -39.33 -19.64 -0.12
C THR A 239 -37.80 -19.66 0.06
N LEU A 240 -37.32 -19.89 1.30
CA LEU A 240 -35.89 -19.88 1.61
C LEU A 240 -35.17 -21.10 1.03
N SER A 241 -35.84 -22.26 0.93
CA SER A 241 -35.20 -23.46 0.37
C SER A 241 -34.81 -23.30 -1.10
N VAL A 242 -35.62 -22.57 -1.89
CA VAL A 242 -35.31 -22.25 -3.31
C VAL A 242 -34.15 -21.27 -3.41
N LEU A 243 -34.06 -20.31 -2.47
CA LEU A 243 -33.02 -19.30 -2.46
C LEU A 243 -31.65 -19.86 -2.01
N VAL A 244 -31.59 -20.85 -1.13
CA VAL A 244 -30.32 -21.39 -0.61
C VAL A 244 -29.68 -22.43 -1.55
N GLU A 245 -30.47 -23.08 -2.40
CA GLU A 245 -29.99 -24.06 -3.38
C GLU A 245 -28.92 -23.45 -4.32
N ASP A 246 -27.83 -24.17 -4.58
CA ASP A 246 -26.68 -23.72 -5.41
C ASP A 246 -26.07 -22.36 -5.01
N ASP A 247 -26.12 -21.99 -3.72
CA ASP A 247 -25.70 -20.66 -3.22
C ASP A 247 -26.41 -19.52 -3.97
N LEU A 248 -27.63 -19.74 -4.50
CA LEU A 248 -28.34 -18.77 -5.34
C LEU A 248 -28.51 -17.44 -4.62
N LEU A 249 -28.88 -17.45 -3.34
CA LEU A 249 -28.98 -16.27 -2.48
C LEU A 249 -27.62 -15.56 -2.35
N GLY A 250 -26.54 -16.31 -2.12
CA GLY A 250 -25.18 -15.77 -2.08
C GLY A 250 -24.72 -15.18 -3.41
N ARG A 251 -25.14 -15.77 -4.55
CA ARG A 251 -24.86 -15.25 -5.89
C ARG A 251 -25.74 -14.04 -6.24
N ILE A 252 -27.00 -13.98 -5.84
CA ILE A 252 -27.87 -12.79 -6.00
C ILE A 252 -27.28 -11.63 -5.18
N TYR A 253 -26.86 -11.86 -3.93
CA TYR A 253 -26.17 -10.84 -3.12
C TYR A 253 -24.80 -10.44 -3.68
N LYS A 254 -24.15 -11.31 -4.48
CA LYS A 254 -22.90 -11.01 -5.19
C LYS A 254 -23.11 -10.25 -6.51
N GLY A 255 -24.17 -10.56 -7.26
CA GLY A 255 -24.48 -10.00 -8.59
C GLY A 255 -25.50 -8.85 -8.54
N LEU A 256 -26.79 -9.17 -8.33
CA LEU A 256 -27.92 -8.24 -8.48
C LEU A 256 -28.22 -7.34 -7.30
N LEU A 257 -28.29 -7.93 -6.09
CA LEU A 257 -28.43 -7.24 -4.81
C LEU A 257 -27.07 -6.73 -4.37
N GLY A 258 -26.30 -6.25 -5.34
CA GLY A 258 -24.92 -5.85 -5.22
C GLY A 258 -24.80 -4.64 -4.30
N GLY A 259 -25.05 -4.82 -3.01
CA GLY A 259 -24.60 -3.98 -1.92
C GLY A 259 -23.08 -3.81 -1.99
N TRP A 260 -22.36 -4.45 -2.91
CA TRP A 260 -21.01 -4.12 -3.36
C TRP A 260 -20.85 -2.68 -3.86
N GLN A 261 -21.91 -2.01 -4.30
CA GLN A 261 -21.84 -0.59 -4.67
C GLN A 261 -21.94 0.29 -3.42
N LEU A 262 -22.87 -0.01 -2.51
CA LEU A 262 -23.11 0.78 -1.30
C LEU A 262 -22.29 0.37 -0.06
N SER A 263 -21.77 -0.86 0.01
CA SER A 263 -20.95 -1.36 1.11
C SER A 263 -19.57 -0.72 1.15
N PRO A 264 -18.91 -0.41 0.01
CA PRO A 264 -17.78 0.50 0.01
C PRO A 264 -18.14 1.87 0.56
N TYR A 265 -19.31 2.44 0.23
CA TYR A 265 -19.74 3.71 0.83
C TYR A 265 -20.04 3.58 2.32
N ALA A 266 -20.65 2.48 2.79
CA ALA A 266 -20.80 2.18 4.20
C ALA A 266 -19.43 2.08 4.87
N GLY A 267 -18.47 1.42 4.22
CA GLY A 267 -17.06 1.39 4.62
C GLY A 267 -16.43 2.78 4.67
N ASP A 268 -16.73 3.69 3.72
CA ASP A 268 -16.23 5.06 3.69
C ASP A 268 -16.84 5.93 4.81
N VAL A 269 -18.13 5.77 5.08
CA VAL A 269 -18.80 6.39 6.24
C VAL A 269 -18.17 5.86 7.53
N LEU A 270 -17.99 4.55 7.65
CA LEU A 270 -17.32 3.96 8.81
C LEU A 270 -15.87 4.41 8.93
N ARG A 271 -15.17 4.63 7.82
CA ARG A 271 -13.80 5.17 7.83
C ARG A 271 -13.77 6.59 8.40
N GLN A 272 -14.77 7.42 8.11
CA GLN A 272 -14.94 8.73 8.73
C GLN A 272 -15.27 8.62 10.23
N LEU A 273 -16.24 7.78 10.59
CA LEU A 273 -16.67 7.59 11.97
C LEU A 273 -15.56 7.01 12.84
N SER A 274 -14.81 6.03 12.31
CA SER A 274 -13.68 5.40 12.99
C SER A 274 -12.43 6.30 13.03
N HIS A 275 -12.20 7.16 12.03
CA HIS A 275 -11.17 8.19 12.12
C HIS A 275 -11.43 9.14 13.28
N LYS A 276 -12.70 9.54 13.47
CA LYS A 276 -13.12 10.31 14.65
C LYS A 276 -13.01 9.49 15.94
N ASN A 277 -13.49 8.25 15.92
CA ASN A 277 -13.56 7.36 17.07
C ASN A 277 -12.88 6.01 16.75
N PRO A 278 -11.54 5.89 16.91
CA PRO A 278 -10.79 4.72 16.45
C PRO A 278 -10.99 3.45 17.27
N HIS A 279 -11.77 3.52 18.35
CA HIS A 279 -12.03 2.40 19.26
C HIS A 279 -13.52 2.05 19.32
N MET A 280 -14.20 2.15 18.18
CA MET A 280 -15.63 1.86 18.09
C MET A 280 -15.93 0.39 18.39
N GLU A 281 -17.00 0.17 19.15
CA GLU A 281 -17.68 -1.11 19.33
C GLU A 281 -18.81 -1.19 18.30
N ILE A 282 -18.64 -2.05 17.30
CA ILE A 282 -19.52 -2.15 16.13
C ILE A 282 -20.34 -3.44 16.25
N LEU A 283 -21.64 -3.36 16.02
CA LEU A 283 -22.53 -4.52 15.89
C LEU A 283 -23.08 -4.57 14.47
N GLU A 284 -22.97 -5.72 13.80
CA GLU A 284 -23.64 -5.95 12.52
C GLU A 284 -24.79 -6.94 12.73
N VAL A 285 -26.00 -6.50 12.41
CA VAL A 285 -27.23 -7.30 12.43
C VAL A 285 -27.46 -7.89 11.05
N GLY A 286 -27.69 -9.21 10.98
CA GLY A 286 -27.93 -9.91 9.71
C GLY A 286 -26.73 -9.92 8.78
N ALA A 287 -25.53 -10.14 9.33
CA ALA A 287 -24.30 -10.13 8.56
C ALA A 287 -24.26 -11.22 7.48
N GLY A 288 -25.03 -12.31 7.65
CA GLY A 288 -25.22 -13.36 6.66
C GLY A 288 -23.88 -13.90 6.15
N THR A 289 -23.67 -13.81 4.84
CA THR A 289 -22.44 -14.29 4.18
C THR A 289 -21.17 -13.48 4.52
N GLY A 290 -21.28 -12.33 5.19
CA GLY A 290 -20.16 -11.46 5.57
C GLY A 290 -19.69 -10.51 4.47
N ALA A 291 -20.48 -10.28 3.42
CA ALA A 291 -20.11 -9.41 2.31
C ALA A 291 -19.93 -7.94 2.74
N THR A 292 -20.92 -7.37 3.44
CA THR A 292 -20.84 -6.01 4.00
C THR A 292 -19.73 -5.93 5.04
N THR A 293 -19.61 -6.94 5.91
CA THR A 293 -18.52 -7.08 6.88
C THR A 293 -17.15 -6.95 6.21
N GLY A 294 -16.90 -7.70 5.13
CA GLY A 294 -15.64 -7.67 4.40
C GLY A 294 -15.32 -6.29 3.82
N ALA A 295 -16.31 -5.62 3.21
CA ALA A 295 -16.14 -4.27 2.68
C ALA A 295 -15.83 -3.23 3.78
N ILE A 296 -16.54 -3.32 4.90
CA ILE A 296 -16.33 -2.45 6.06
C ILE A 296 -14.93 -2.66 6.66
N LEU A 297 -14.57 -3.91 6.95
CA LEU A 297 -13.28 -4.23 7.57
C LEU A 297 -12.12 -3.87 6.65
N ASN A 298 -12.26 -4.07 5.34
CA ASN A 298 -11.27 -3.58 4.36
C ASN A 298 -11.14 -2.05 4.36
N ALA A 299 -12.22 -1.31 4.64
CA ALA A 299 -12.20 0.14 4.69
C ALA A 299 -11.60 0.70 5.98
N ILE A 300 -11.91 0.13 7.15
CA ILE A 300 -11.48 0.64 8.47
C ILE A 300 -10.21 -0.05 9.00
N GLN A 301 -9.83 -1.19 8.43
CA GLN A 301 -8.64 -1.96 8.76
C GLN A 301 -8.58 -2.36 10.23
N SER A 302 -7.81 -1.65 11.07
CA SER A 302 -7.68 -1.92 12.50
C SER A 302 -8.25 -0.80 13.37
N SER A 303 -8.98 0.14 12.77
CA SER A 303 -9.54 1.32 13.45
C SER A 303 -10.87 1.02 14.14
N PHE A 304 -10.93 -0.05 14.92
CA PHE A 304 -12.07 -0.40 15.75
C PHE A 304 -11.61 -1.19 16.99
N ARG A 305 -12.44 -1.24 18.03
CA ARG A 305 -12.15 -2.02 19.24
C ARG A 305 -12.69 -3.43 19.12
N SER A 306 -13.94 -3.58 18.71
CA SER A 306 -14.61 -4.86 18.52
C SER A 306 -15.63 -4.78 17.39
N TYR A 307 -15.80 -5.90 16.70
CA TYR A 307 -16.81 -6.08 15.66
C TYR A 307 -17.64 -7.32 16.00
N THR A 308 -18.85 -7.10 16.51
CA THR A 308 -19.80 -8.18 16.81
C THR A 308 -20.56 -8.54 15.53
N PHE A 309 -20.18 -9.66 14.92
CA PHE A 309 -20.85 -10.28 13.80
C PHE A 309 -22.06 -11.07 14.28
N THR A 310 -23.26 -10.69 13.86
CA THR A 310 -24.49 -11.39 14.26
C THR A 310 -25.39 -11.77 13.09
N ASP A 311 -26.08 -12.88 13.29
CA ASP A 311 -27.11 -13.39 12.41
C ASP A 311 -28.13 -14.19 13.25
N ILE A 312 -29.34 -14.41 12.74
CA ILE A 312 -30.35 -15.22 13.43
C ILE A 312 -29.92 -16.70 13.47
N SER A 313 -29.08 -17.13 12.53
CA SER A 313 -28.57 -18.50 12.42
C SER A 313 -27.04 -18.55 12.46
N THR A 314 -26.47 -19.61 13.06
CA THR A 314 -25.02 -19.84 13.05
C THR A 314 -24.50 -20.37 11.70
N ALA A 315 -25.39 -20.64 10.73
CA ALA A 315 -25.06 -21.30 9.46
C ALA A 315 -23.95 -20.60 8.66
N PHE A 316 -23.80 -19.28 8.81
CA PHE A 316 -22.80 -18.50 8.07
C PHE A 316 -21.49 -18.28 8.84
N PHE A 317 -21.41 -18.65 10.12
CA PHE A 317 -20.27 -18.28 10.97
C PHE A 317 -18.97 -18.95 10.53
N ASP A 318 -19.00 -20.21 10.11
CA ASP A 318 -17.78 -20.94 9.73
C ASP A 318 -17.21 -20.39 8.41
N LYS A 319 -18.07 -20.13 7.41
CA LYS A 319 -17.68 -19.47 6.14
C LYS A 319 -17.15 -18.04 6.37
N ALA A 320 -17.73 -17.31 7.32
CA ALA A 320 -17.25 -15.98 7.70
C ALA A 320 -15.89 -16.03 8.41
N LYS A 321 -15.67 -16.99 9.33
CA LYS A 321 -14.37 -17.17 10.00
C LYS A 321 -13.24 -17.52 9.04
N GLU A 322 -13.51 -18.32 8.02
CA GLU A 322 -12.54 -18.67 6.99
C GLU A 322 -12.17 -17.47 6.09
N SER A 323 -13.12 -16.57 5.83
CA SER A 323 -12.94 -15.43 4.93
C SER A 323 -12.45 -14.14 5.63
N LEU A 324 -12.61 -14.01 6.95
CA LEU A 324 -12.19 -12.85 7.74
C LEU A 324 -10.95 -13.03 8.67
N PRO A 325 -10.01 -13.98 8.46
CA PRO A 325 -8.99 -14.33 9.45
C PRO A 325 -7.97 -13.21 9.69
N THR A 326 -7.86 -12.22 8.80
CA THR A 326 -6.91 -11.09 8.89
C THR A 326 -7.14 -10.21 10.13
N TYR A 327 -8.32 -10.24 10.73
CA TYR A 327 -8.75 -9.29 11.77
C TYR A 327 -8.75 -9.86 13.21
N GLY A 328 -8.36 -11.13 13.39
CA GLY A 328 -8.01 -11.72 14.71
C GLY A 328 -9.16 -11.83 15.73
N GLU A 329 -8.82 -11.75 17.02
CA GLU A 329 -9.73 -11.87 18.19
C GLU A 329 -10.72 -10.71 18.35
N ASN A 330 -10.62 -9.67 17.52
CA ASN A 330 -11.47 -8.48 17.63
C ASN A 330 -12.86 -8.69 17.00
N ILE A 331 -13.07 -9.80 16.27
CA ILE A 331 -14.39 -10.18 15.74
C ILE A 331 -15.06 -11.16 16.69
N ILE A 332 -16.26 -10.82 17.14
CA ILE A 332 -17.07 -11.62 18.06
C ILE A 332 -18.26 -12.17 17.28
N PHE A 333 -18.43 -13.49 17.26
CA PHE A 333 -19.57 -14.14 16.61
C PHE A 333 -20.63 -14.49 17.65
N GLN A 334 -21.84 -13.97 17.48
CA GLN A 334 -22.97 -14.21 18.39
C GLN A 334 -24.29 -14.21 17.61
N THR A 335 -25.24 -15.07 17.97
CA THR A 335 -26.58 -15.06 17.34
C THR A 335 -27.41 -13.90 17.86
N LEU A 336 -28.20 -13.25 16.98
CA LEU A 336 -29.13 -12.19 17.34
C LEU A 336 -30.37 -12.21 16.44
N ASP A 337 -31.54 -12.40 17.05
CA ASP A 337 -32.84 -12.08 16.45
C ASP A 337 -33.25 -10.67 16.88
N ILE A 338 -33.14 -9.70 15.97
CA ILE A 338 -33.45 -8.30 16.27
C ILE A 338 -34.95 -8.03 16.44
N GLY A 339 -35.82 -8.95 16.01
CA GLY A 339 -37.27 -8.87 16.22
C GLY A 339 -37.68 -9.15 17.67
N VAL A 340 -36.78 -9.76 18.46
CA VAL A 340 -36.98 -10.08 19.88
C VAL A 340 -36.09 -9.19 20.75
N ASN A 341 -36.42 -9.06 22.04
CA ASN A 341 -35.63 -8.27 22.98
C ASN A 341 -34.16 -8.73 22.99
N ALA A 342 -33.24 -7.83 22.67
CA ALA A 342 -31.82 -8.13 22.57
C ALA A 342 -31.16 -8.40 23.95
N GLU A 343 -31.69 -7.83 25.03
CA GLU A 343 -31.17 -8.04 26.39
C GLU A 343 -31.36 -9.48 26.85
N GLU A 344 -32.51 -10.08 26.52
CA GLU A 344 -32.82 -11.48 26.81
C GLU A 344 -31.90 -12.45 26.03
N GLN A 345 -31.28 -11.97 24.95
CA GLN A 345 -30.32 -12.72 24.12
C GLN A 345 -28.85 -12.49 24.54
N GLY A 346 -28.62 -11.81 25.66
CA GLY A 346 -27.29 -11.58 26.23
C GLY A 346 -26.58 -10.33 25.74
N PHE A 347 -27.25 -9.44 25.00
CA PHE A 347 -26.70 -8.16 24.57
C PHE A 347 -26.94 -7.08 25.63
N ARG A 348 -25.95 -6.22 25.86
CA ARG A 348 -26.09 -5.12 26.82
C ARG A 348 -26.68 -3.90 26.15
N ARG A 349 -27.62 -3.21 26.79
CA ARG A 349 -28.14 -1.92 26.30
C ARG A 349 -27.03 -0.89 26.18
N HIS A 350 -27.15 -0.01 25.20
CA HIS A 350 -26.28 1.15 25.00
C HIS A 350 -24.80 0.77 25.07
N SER A 351 -24.44 -0.36 24.45
CA SER A 351 -23.08 -0.90 24.46
C SER A 351 -22.35 -0.72 23.14
N TYR A 352 -23.07 -0.44 22.05
CA TYR A 352 -22.48 -0.26 20.73
C TYR A 352 -22.45 1.21 20.33
N ASP A 353 -21.33 1.62 19.74
CA ASP A 353 -21.15 2.97 19.19
C ASP A 353 -21.81 3.09 17.81
N LEU A 354 -21.93 1.95 17.11
CA LEU A 354 -22.49 1.84 15.78
C LEU A 354 -23.18 0.49 15.61
N VAL A 355 -24.39 0.50 15.05
CA VAL A 355 -25.05 -0.68 14.51
C VAL A 355 -25.10 -0.58 12.99
N VAL A 356 -24.74 -1.66 12.31
CA VAL A 356 -24.89 -1.85 10.87
C VAL A 356 -25.99 -2.87 10.65
N ALA A 357 -26.95 -2.56 9.79
CA ALA A 357 -27.98 -3.47 9.36
C ALA A 357 -28.03 -3.42 7.83
N ALA A 358 -27.63 -4.50 7.17
CA ALA A 358 -27.57 -4.54 5.71
C ALA A 358 -28.56 -5.59 5.18
N ASN A 359 -29.64 -5.13 4.56
CA ASN A 359 -30.69 -5.95 3.95
C ASN A 359 -31.21 -7.02 4.93
N VAL A 360 -31.55 -6.59 6.16
CA VAL A 360 -32.00 -7.49 7.23
C VAL A 360 -33.29 -7.02 7.90
N LEU A 361 -33.51 -5.71 8.00
CA LEU A 361 -34.63 -5.19 8.78
C LEU A 361 -35.96 -5.43 8.05
N HIS A 362 -35.93 -5.47 6.72
CA HIS A 362 -37.04 -5.94 5.89
C HIS A 362 -37.34 -7.43 6.09
N SER A 363 -36.54 -8.20 6.82
CA SER A 363 -36.81 -9.62 7.08
C SER A 363 -37.42 -9.86 8.48
N THR A 364 -37.73 -8.79 9.21
CA THR A 364 -38.27 -8.86 10.59
C THR A 364 -39.80 -8.74 10.62
N PRO A 365 -40.51 -9.39 11.58
CA PRO A 365 -41.98 -9.37 11.62
C PRO A 365 -42.61 -8.01 11.97
N ASP A 366 -41.88 -7.17 12.71
CA ASP A 366 -42.33 -5.82 13.07
C ASP A 366 -41.13 -4.86 13.11
N LEU A 367 -41.05 -4.00 12.10
CA LEU A 367 -39.91 -3.10 11.95
C LEU A 367 -39.82 -2.05 13.07
N ALA A 368 -40.96 -1.62 13.62
CA ALA A 368 -40.98 -0.67 14.73
C ALA A 368 -40.31 -1.28 15.99
N THR A 369 -40.59 -2.55 16.29
CA THR A 369 -39.97 -3.31 17.37
C THR A 369 -38.49 -3.56 17.07
N SER A 370 -38.15 -3.98 15.85
CA SER A 370 -36.75 -4.19 15.45
C SER A 370 -35.92 -2.91 15.60
N LEU A 371 -36.43 -1.76 15.16
CA LEU A 371 -35.75 -0.47 15.35
C LEU A 371 -35.65 -0.05 16.82
N LYS A 372 -36.66 -0.34 17.64
CA LYS A 372 -36.58 -0.11 19.10
C LYS A 372 -35.47 -0.95 19.72
N ASN A 373 -35.34 -2.21 19.30
CA ASN A 373 -34.27 -3.10 19.75
C ASN A 373 -32.90 -2.64 19.23
N VAL A 374 -32.78 -2.22 17.97
CA VAL A 374 -31.54 -1.59 17.45
C VAL A 374 -31.18 -0.36 18.27
N ARG A 375 -32.15 0.53 18.55
CA ARG A 375 -31.93 1.74 19.33
C ARG A 375 -31.53 1.44 20.77
N SER A 376 -32.05 0.37 21.38
CA SER A 376 -31.69 -0.02 22.75
C SER A 376 -30.23 -0.48 22.85
N LEU A 377 -29.64 -0.96 21.76
CA LEU A 377 -28.24 -1.39 21.68
C LEU A 377 -27.27 -0.23 21.42
N ILE A 378 -27.69 0.80 20.66
CA ILE A 378 -26.86 1.97 20.32
C ILE A 378 -26.72 2.93 21.51
N LYS A 379 -25.50 3.39 21.81
CA LYS A 379 -25.21 4.48 22.76
C LYS A 379 -25.86 5.78 22.32
N ASN A 380 -26.14 6.69 23.25
CA ASN A 380 -26.60 8.04 22.87
C ASN A 380 -25.53 8.69 21.97
N GLY A 381 -25.91 9.33 20.87
CA GLY A 381 -24.96 9.89 19.89
C GLY A 381 -24.26 8.88 18.98
N GLY A 382 -24.45 7.57 19.22
CA GLY A 382 -24.00 6.51 18.32
C GLY A 382 -24.78 6.49 17.01
N TYR A 383 -24.40 5.63 16.08
CA TYR A 383 -24.93 5.64 14.72
C TYR A 383 -25.64 4.33 14.35
N LEU A 384 -26.61 4.43 13.46
CA LEU A 384 -27.18 3.32 12.70
C LEU A 384 -26.80 3.54 11.23
N ILE A 385 -26.17 2.54 10.63
CA ILE A 385 -26.08 2.43 9.17
C ILE A 385 -27.02 1.35 8.71
N LEU A 386 -27.91 1.72 7.81
CA LEU A 386 -28.89 0.86 7.23
C LEU A 386 -28.65 0.82 5.71
N ILE A 387 -28.44 -0.37 5.16
CA ILE A 387 -28.51 -0.58 3.72
C ILE A 387 -29.80 -1.34 3.51
N GLU A 388 -30.77 -0.74 2.82
CA GLU A 388 -32.06 -1.39 2.57
C GLU A 388 -32.63 -1.09 1.19
N VAL A 389 -33.49 -1.99 0.74
CA VAL A 389 -34.33 -1.79 -0.45
C VAL A 389 -35.26 -0.61 -0.20
N THR A 390 -35.20 0.38 -1.09
CA THR A 390 -36.04 1.59 -1.01
C THR A 390 -36.73 1.92 -2.33
N SER A 391 -36.57 1.08 -3.36
CA SER A 391 -37.20 1.26 -4.66
C SER A 391 -38.59 0.65 -4.78
N ASN A 392 -39.35 1.14 -5.76
CA ASN A 392 -40.67 0.62 -6.15
C ASN A 392 -40.60 -0.43 -7.28
N ARG A 393 -39.44 -1.07 -7.48
CA ARG A 393 -39.25 -2.09 -8.52
C ARG A 393 -40.00 -3.39 -8.19
N VAL A 394 -40.31 -4.17 -9.22
CA VAL A 394 -41.17 -5.35 -9.14
C VAL A 394 -40.40 -6.64 -8.95
N TRP A 395 -39.22 -6.77 -9.57
CA TRP A 395 -38.39 -7.97 -9.42
C TRP A 395 -38.00 -8.31 -7.97
N PRO A 396 -37.75 -7.35 -7.06
CA PRO A 396 -37.44 -7.66 -5.65
C PRO A 396 -38.64 -8.30 -4.95
N THR A 397 -39.86 -7.82 -5.24
CA THR A 397 -41.10 -8.37 -4.68
C THR A 397 -41.39 -9.77 -5.21
N LEU A 398 -41.08 -10.07 -6.48
CA LEU A 398 -41.11 -11.46 -6.96
C LEU A 398 -40.09 -12.34 -6.23
N THR A 399 -38.91 -11.81 -5.93
CA THR A 399 -37.83 -12.60 -5.33
C THR A 399 -38.06 -12.86 -3.83
N PHE A 400 -38.55 -11.86 -3.10
CA PHE A 400 -38.61 -11.85 -1.64
C PHE A 400 -40.02 -11.71 -1.06
N GLY A 401 -41.03 -11.35 -1.84
CA GLY A 401 -42.39 -11.09 -1.34
C GLY A 401 -43.10 -12.32 -0.74
N GLY A 402 -42.59 -13.53 -1.02
CA GLY A 402 -42.99 -14.77 -0.36
C GLY A 402 -42.42 -14.93 1.06
N LEU A 403 -41.59 -13.99 1.55
CA LEU A 403 -41.07 -14.00 2.92
C LEU A 403 -41.95 -13.14 3.84
N PRO A 404 -42.21 -13.58 5.07
CA PRO A 404 -43.03 -12.83 6.03
C PRO A 404 -42.46 -11.45 6.36
N GLY A 405 -41.14 -11.30 6.42
CA GLY A 405 -40.54 -10.01 6.82
C GLY A 405 -40.75 -8.87 5.81
N TRP A 406 -40.83 -9.18 4.51
CA TRP A 406 -40.74 -8.22 3.39
C TRP A 406 -41.71 -7.03 3.49
N TRP A 407 -42.79 -7.19 4.25
CA TRP A 407 -43.93 -6.29 4.29
C TRP A 407 -43.89 -5.24 5.44
N CYS A 408 -42.72 -4.86 5.98
CA CYS A 408 -42.55 -3.91 7.12
C CYS A 408 -41.72 -2.63 6.79
N GLY A 409 -42.09 -1.40 7.26
CA GLY A 409 -41.50 -0.07 6.82
C GLY A 409 -41.10 1.01 7.88
N LEU A 410 -40.47 2.14 7.45
CA LEU A 410 -39.74 3.19 8.27
C LEU A 410 -40.30 4.64 8.20
N SER A 411 -39.88 5.54 9.12
CA SER A 411 -40.34 6.96 9.21
C SER A 411 -39.30 8.08 9.50
N GLY A 412 -37.99 7.92 9.23
CA GLY A 412 -37.02 9.05 9.29
C GLY A 412 -35.54 8.73 9.01
N THR A 413 -34.73 9.72 8.54
CA THR A 413 -33.31 9.55 8.11
C THR A 413 -32.46 10.85 8.23
N ASP A 414 -31.14 10.74 8.51
CA ASP A 414 -30.20 11.90 8.52
C ASP A 414 -29.45 12.07 7.18
N ILE A 415 -28.94 10.97 6.63
CA ILE A 415 -28.30 10.93 5.31
C ILE A 415 -28.93 9.78 4.53
N VAL A 416 -29.21 10.02 3.24
CA VAL A 416 -29.65 8.99 2.30
C VAL A 416 -28.76 9.08 1.06
N VAL A 417 -28.00 8.02 0.79
CA VAL A 417 -27.25 7.84 -0.45
C VAL A 417 -27.94 6.74 -1.25
N ARG A 418 -28.29 7.05 -2.49
CA ARG A 418 -28.92 6.11 -3.42
C ARG A 418 -27.87 5.44 -4.29
N ASP A 419 -28.15 4.23 -4.75
CA ASP A 419 -27.31 3.55 -5.73
C ASP A 419 -27.44 4.15 -7.14
N SER A 420 -28.55 4.85 -7.44
CA SER A 420 -28.71 5.67 -8.64
C SER A 420 -29.51 6.95 -8.39
N GLU A 421 -29.17 8.03 -9.10
CA GLU A 421 -29.98 9.26 -9.12
C GLU A 421 -31.26 9.12 -9.94
N ASP A 422 -31.24 8.27 -10.98
CA ASP A 422 -32.39 8.01 -11.82
C ASP A 422 -33.35 7.04 -11.09
N PRO A 423 -34.60 7.46 -10.80
CA PRO A 423 -35.60 6.61 -10.15
C PRO A 423 -35.87 5.29 -10.88
N SER A 424 -35.65 5.24 -12.21
CA SER A 424 -35.86 4.03 -13.00
C SER A 424 -34.81 2.97 -12.73
N THR A 425 -33.61 3.36 -12.27
CA THR A 425 -32.46 2.49 -11.98
C THR A 425 -32.15 2.36 -10.49
N HIS A 426 -32.72 3.21 -9.63
CA HIS A 426 -32.61 3.15 -8.17
C HIS A 426 -33.17 1.85 -7.58
N PHE A 427 -32.45 1.26 -6.62
CA PHE A 427 -32.82 0.01 -5.98
C PHE A 427 -32.58 0.03 -4.45
N LEU A 428 -31.34 0.28 -4.02
CA LEU A 428 -30.91 0.31 -2.62
C LEU A 428 -30.61 1.74 -2.14
N SER A 429 -30.86 2.01 -0.86
CA SER A 429 -30.34 3.20 -0.19
C SER A 429 -29.44 2.83 0.97
N LEU A 430 -28.33 3.56 1.11
CA LEU A 430 -27.55 3.67 2.32
C LEU A 430 -28.12 4.82 3.14
N ILE A 431 -28.70 4.48 4.27
CA ILE A 431 -29.29 5.41 5.23
C ILE A 431 -28.37 5.46 6.44
N VAL A 432 -27.94 6.65 6.83
CA VAL A 432 -27.26 6.87 8.10
C VAL A 432 -28.20 7.62 9.02
N SER A 433 -28.32 7.19 10.26
CA SER A 433 -29.03 7.92 11.30
C SER A 433 -28.24 7.95 12.60
N GLN A 434 -28.26 9.08 13.30
CA GLN A 434 -27.63 9.22 14.60
C GLN A 434 -28.67 9.05 15.71
N ALA A 435 -28.34 8.26 16.74
CA ALA A 435 -29.15 8.15 17.94
C ALA A 435 -29.14 9.48 18.70
N ILE A 436 -30.25 10.22 18.64
CA ILE A 436 -30.38 11.52 19.30
C ILE A 436 -30.93 11.41 20.73
N ASN A 437 -30.53 12.37 21.57
CA ASN A 437 -31.16 12.79 22.81
C ASN A 437 -30.98 14.32 22.93
N GLU A 438 -31.53 14.96 23.96
CA GLU A 438 -31.43 16.42 24.13
C GLU A 438 -29.96 16.91 24.09
N ASP A 439 -29.05 16.23 24.79
CA ASP A 439 -27.62 16.56 24.81
C ASP A 439 -26.97 16.51 23.42
N VAL A 440 -27.26 15.46 22.64
CA VAL A 440 -26.71 15.26 21.28
C VAL A 440 -27.26 16.29 20.30
N ILE A 441 -28.55 16.66 20.40
CA ILE A 441 -29.16 17.70 19.55
C ILE A 441 -28.47 19.04 19.80
N ILE A 442 -28.26 19.40 21.07
CA ILE A 442 -27.59 20.65 21.47
C ILE A 442 -26.14 20.68 20.96
N LEU A 443 -25.43 19.55 20.95
CA LEU A 443 -24.06 19.47 20.44
C LEU A 443 -23.97 19.49 18.91
N ARG A 444 -24.93 18.88 18.21
CA ARG A 444 -24.98 18.90 16.74
C ARG A 444 -25.19 20.32 16.23
N GLU A 445 -26.23 21.00 16.71
CA GLU A 445 -26.66 22.29 16.17
C GLU A 445 -26.96 23.29 17.29
N PRO A 446 -25.93 23.74 18.04
CA PRO A 446 -26.14 24.58 19.23
C PRO A 446 -26.86 25.90 18.92
N LEU A 447 -26.69 26.44 17.71
CA LEU A 447 -27.32 27.67 17.26
C LEU A 447 -28.79 27.50 16.81
N GLN A 448 -29.22 26.27 16.48
CA GLN A 448 -30.57 25.98 15.99
C GLN A 448 -31.49 25.40 17.08
N CYS A 449 -30.99 25.30 18.32
CA CYS A 449 -31.77 24.74 19.42
C CYS A 449 -32.98 25.64 19.75
N PRO A 450 -34.22 25.11 19.77
CA PRO A 450 -35.44 25.91 19.93
C PRO A 450 -35.55 26.64 21.27
N GLN A 451 -34.80 26.20 22.30
CA GLN A 451 -34.58 26.96 23.53
C GLN A 451 -33.07 26.95 23.89
N PRO A 452 -32.37 28.09 23.80
CA PRO A 452 -30.97 28.15 24.22
C PRO A 452 -30.90 27.99 25.75
N LEU A 453 -30.49 26.81 26.23
CA LEU A 453 -30.25 26.59 27.66
C LEU A 453 -29.08 27.50 28.12
N PRO A 454 -29.28 28.53 28.95
CA PRO A 454 -28.21 29.44 29.32
C PRO A 454 -27.11 28.70 30.09
N LEU A 455 -25.85 28.94 29.71
CA LEU A 455 -24.67 28.32 30.33
C LEU A 455 -24.31 28.98 31.68
N ASN A 456 -24.85 30.17 31.98
CA ASN A 456 -24.50 30.98 33.16
C ASN A 456 -22.98 31.22 33.35
N GLU A 457 -22.20 31.13 32.27
CA GLU A 457 -20.74 31.36 32.27
C GLU A 457 -20.38 32.73 31.67
N THR A 458 -19.21 33.25 32.03
CA THR A 458 -18.59 34.41 31.36
C THR A 458 -17.73 33.93 30.19
N SER A 459 -17.86 34.59 29.04
CA SER A 459 -17.00 34.39 27.86
C SER A 459 -16.07 35.58 27.67
N ILE A 460 -14.78 35.31 27.45
CA ILE A 460 -13.76 36.33 27.14
C ILE A 460 -13.36 36.17 25.68
N LEU A 461 -13.48 37.23 24.90
CA LEU A 461 -13.06 37.28 23.50
C LEU A 461 -11.79 38.14 23.42
N ILE A 462 -10.66 37.53 23.08
CA ILE A 462 -9.37 38.20 22.99
C ILE A 462 -9.00 38.37 21.51
N GLY A 463 -8.75 39.60 21.09
CA GLY A 463 -8.41 40.00 19.72
C GLY A 463 -9.33 41.11 19.22
N GLY A 464 -9.28 41.38 17.92
CA GLY A 464 -10.07 42.46 17.30
C GLY A 464 -9.23 43.62 16.80
N ARG A 465 -7.90 43.47 16.75
CA ARG A 465 -6.98 44.53 16.30
C ARG A 465 -7.00 44.71 14.78
N THR A 466 -7.28 43.64 14.05
CA THR A 466 -7.42 43.63 12.60
C THR A 466 -8.90 43.64 12.19
N LYS A 467 -9.19 44.10 10.97
CA LYS A 467 -10.57 44.08 10.43
C LYS A 467 -11.17 42.67 10.42
N GLN A 468 -10.34 41.65 10.17
CA GLN A 468 -10.76 40.25 10.09
C GLN A 468 -11.14 39.69 11.46
N SER A 469 -10.27 39.83 12.47
CA SER A 469 -10.57 39.37 13.82
C SER A 469 -11.73 40.16 14.44
N LEU A 470 -11.84 41.48 14.19
CA LEU A 470 -12.95 42.28 14.69
C LEU A 470 -14.28 41.81 14.11
N LYS A 471 -14.32 41.46 12.82
CA LYS A 471 -15.50 40.86 12.19
C LYS A 471 -15.90 39.55 12.90
N ILE A 472 -14.93 38.69 13.23
CA ILE A 472 -15.19 37.45 13.98
C ILE A 472 -15.74 37.77 15.38
N VAL A 473 -15.11 38.69 16.11
CA VAL A 473 -15.54 39.09 17.47
C VAL A 473 -17.00 39.56 17.45
N LEU A 474 -17.36 40.48 16.55
CA LEU A 474 -18.72 41.03 16.46
C LEU A 474 -19.77 39.94 16.14
N ASN A 475 -19.47 39.03 15.21
CA ASN A 475 -20.37 37.93 14.87
C ASN A 475 -20.53 36.95 16.04
N VAL A 476 -19.42 36.55 16.67
CA VAL A 476 -19.43 35.66 17.83
C VAL A 476 -20.18 36.29 19.01
N GLN A 477 -20.00 37.60 19.26
CA GLN A 477 -20.77 38.33 20.27
C GLN A 477 -22.26 38.24 20.01
N GLN A 478 -22.71 38.52 18.77
CA GLN A 478 -24.12 38.45 18.40
C GLN A 478 -24.71 37.06 18.63
N HIS A 479 -23.98 36.00 18.27
CA HIS A 479 -24.45 34.62 18.46
C HIS A 479 -24.41 34.15 19.93
N LEU A 480 -23.51 34.67 20.75
CA LEU A 480 -23.34 34.24 22.15
C LEU A 480 -24.30 34.91 23.14
N GLN A 481 -24.86 36.09 22.82
CA GLN A 481 -25.64 36.91 23.76
C GLN A 481 -26.77 36.14 24.47
N SER A 482 -27.39 35.17 23.82
CA SER A 482 -28.47 34.34 24.38
C SER A 482 -27.99 33.15 25.21
N PHE A 483 -26.69 32.82 25.19
CA PHE A 483 -26.13 31.61 25.82
C PHE A 483 -25.31 31.91 27.08
N VAL A 484 -24.66 33.08 27.18
CA VAL A 484 -23.72 33.41 28.26
C VAL A 484 -24.20 34.60 29.09
N SER A 485 -23.79 34.66 30.36
CA SER A 485 -24.25 35.72 31.29
C SER A 485 -23.51 37.04 31.11
N ARG A 486 -22.24 36.98 30.67
CA ARG A 486 -21.38 38.14 30.45
C ARG A 486 -20.38 37.85 29.33
N ILE A 487 -20.18 38.82 28.44
CA ILE A 487 -19.13 38.79 27.42
C ILE A 487 -18.14 39.92 27.72
N VAL A 488 -16.86 39.61 27.78
CA VAL A 488 -15.77 40.59 27.93
C VAL A 488 -14.91 40.55 26.67
N GLN A 489 -14.69 41.70 26.03
CA GLN A 489 -13.81 41.83 24.87
C GLN A 489 -12.50 42.48 25.31
N LEU A 490 -11.37 41.91 24.90
CA LEU A 490 -10.02 42.40 25.18
C LEU A 490 -9.19 42.46 23.90
N ASP A 491 -8.35 43.47 23.75
CA ASP A 491 -7.49 43.61 22.57
C ASP A 491 -6.31 42.63 22.57
N GLY A 492 -5.89 42.14 23.73
CA GLY A 492 -4.78 41.20 23.85
C GLY A 492 -4.73 40.47 25.19
N ILE A 493 -3.93 39.40 25.25
CA ILE A 493 -3.83 38.51 26.43
C ILE A 493 -3.28 39.26 27.66
N GLY A 494 -2.42 40.26 27.46
CA GLY A 494 -1.86 41.07 28.55
C GLY A 494 -2.92 41.89 29.32
N ASP A 495 -4.08 42.15 28.72
CA ASP A 495 -5.16 42.91 29.37
C ASP A 495 -5.99 42.07 30.36
N LEU A 496 -5.79 40.74 30.39
CA LEU A 496 -6.47 39.85 31.34
C LEU A 496 -6.19 40.22 32.81
N GLN A 497 -5.02 40.78 33.11
CA GLN A 497 -4.66 41.19 34.48
C GLN A 497 -5.43 42.43 34.97
N LYS A 498 -6.06 43.19 34.05
CA LYS A 498 -6.76 44.44 34.35
C LYS A 498 -8.23 44.24 34.68
N GLU A 499 -8.78 43.05 34.42
CA GLU A 499 -10.20 42.75 34.57
C GLU A 499 -10.44 41.73 35.70
N ASP A 500 -11.49 41.96 36.51
CA ASP A 500 -11.94 40.99 37.50
C ASP A 500 -12.83 39.93 36.83
N VAL A 501 -12.20 38.89 36.29
CA VAL A 501 -12.88 37.78 35.59
C VAL A 501 -12.58 36.44 36.25
N SER A 502 -13.63 35.64 36.40
CA SER A 502 -13.54 34.29 36.95
C SER A 502 -12.55 33.40 36.18
N LYS A 503 -11.72 32.64 36.90
CA LYS A 503 -10.83 31.62 36.34
C LYS A 503 -11.57 30.49 35.60
N LYS A 504 -12.89 30.35 35.83
CA LYS A 504 -13.76 29.41 35.13
C LYS A 504 -14.23 29.90 33.76
N ALA A 505 -14.01 31.17 33.42
CA ALA A 505 -14.42 31.75 32.15
C ALA A 505 -13.87 30.97 30.94
N THR A 506 -14.62 31.00 29.85
CA THR A 506 -14.18 30.44 28.57
C THR A 506 -13.52 31.52 27.73
N ILE A 507 -12.30 31.28 27.26
CA ILE A 507 -11.57 32.22 26.42
C ILE A 507 -11.66 31.77 24.96
N LEU A 508 -12.10 32.67 24.08
CA LEU A 508 -11.84 32.60 22.63
C LEU A 508 -10.64 33.51 22.34
N CYS A 509 -9.50 32.93 21.96
CA CYS A 509 -8.29 33.66 21.64
C CYS A 509 -8.12 33.76 20.11
N LEU A 510 -8.21 34.96 19.57
CA LEU A 510 -8.04 35.29 18.15
C LEU A 510 -6.72 36.02 17.88
N THR A 511 -5.78 36.04 18.83
CA THR A 511 -4.53 36.81 18.66
C THR A 511 -3.74 36.36 17.45
N ASP A 512 -3.75 35.07 17.11
CA ASP A 512 -3.06 34.55 15.91
C ASP A 512 -3.71 34.97 14.59
N ILE A 513 -4.99 35.37 14.62
CA ILE A 513 -5.66 35.99 13.46
C ILE A 513 -5.21 37.46 13.31
N ASP A 514 -4.96 38.15 14.41
CA ASP A 514 -4.41 39.51 14.38
C ASP A 514 -2.95 39.52 13.90
N GLU A 515 -2.12 38.73 14.56
CA GLU A 515 -0.72 38.48 14.20
C GLU A 515 -0.25 37.20 14.92
N PRO A 516 0.40 36.24 14.23
CA PRO A 516 0.89 35.03 14.88
C PRO A 516 1.71 35.34 16.14
N PHE A 517 1.24 34.88 17.30
CA PHE A 517 1.70 35.39 18.60
C PHE A 517 3.21 35.22 18.81
N LEU A 518 3.76 34.09 18.33
CA LEU A 518 5.17 33.72 18.44
C LEU A 518 6.08 34.28 17.32
N ARG A 519 5.56 35.09 16.39
CA ARG A 519 6.38 35.70 15.32
C ARG A 519 7.51 36.57 15.87
N SER A 520 7.22 37.32 16.92
CA SER A 520 8.15 38.20 17.64
C SER A 520 8.25 37.78 19.10
N SER A 521 8.79 36.58 19.36
CA SER A 521 8.90 36.03 20.72
C SER A 521 9.89 36.83 21.57
N ASN A 522 9.46 37.25 22.76
CA ASN A 522 10.30 37.86 23.78
C ASN A 522 9.91 37.33 25.18
N ALA A 523 10.70 37.67 26.20
CA ALA A 523 10.45 37.22 27.56
C ALA A 523 9.06 37.64 28.08
N ASP A 524 8.63 38.87 27.78
CA ASP A 524 7.33 39.41 28.22
C ASP A 524 6.16 38.62 27.65
N LYS A 525 6.17 38.29 26.36
CA LYS A 525 5.16 37.43 25.73
C LYS A 525 5.11 36.04 26.36
N PHE A 526 6.26 35.51 26.77
CA PHE A 526 6.32 34.22 27.47
C PHE A 526 5.69 34.33 28.87
N TYR A 527 5.98 35.39 29.63
CA TYR A 527 5.32 35.65 30.91
C TYR A 527 3.80 35.83 30.77
N ILE A 528 3.34 36.47 29.68
CA ILE A 528 1.91 36.60 29.35
C ILE A 528 1.27 35.22 29.12
N LEU A 529 1.92 34.33 28.35
CA LEU A 529 1.44 32.96 28.13
C LEU A 529 1.43 32.13 29.43
N GLN A 530 2.47 32.24 30.25
CA GLN A 530 2.50 31.61 31.57
C GLN A 530 1.33 32.11 32.43
N GLY A 531 1.08 33.42 32.45
CA GLY A 531 -0.07 34.01 33.14
C GLY A 531 -1.41 33.46 32.64
N LEU A 532 -1.59 33.32 31.32
CA LEU A 532 -2.79 32.76 30.71
C LEU A 532 -3.04 31.31 31.18
N PHE A 533 -2.08 30.41 30.96
CA PHE A 533 -2.28 28.98 31.25
C PHE A 533 -2.28 28.67 32.75
N ASN A 534 -1.62 29.47 33.58
CA ASN A 534 -1.68 29.31 35.04
C ASN A 534 -3.04 29.70 35.62
N ASN A 535 -3.73 30.69 35.04
CA ASN A 535 -4.95 31.25 35.62
C ASN A 535 -6.24 30.75 34.97
N TYR A 536 -6.21 30.33 33.70
CA TYR A 536 -7.41 29.93 32.96
C TYR A 536 -7.29 28.48 32.49
N ARG A 537 -8.44 27.78 32.47
CA ARG A 537 -8.50 26.35 32.13
C ARG A 537 -9.26 26.05 30.84
N ASN A 538 -10.06 26.98 30.32
CA ASN A 538 -10.91 26.75 29.16
C ASN A 538 -10.55 27.72 28.04
N ILE A 539 -9.76 27.28 27.07
CA ILE A 539 -9.22 28.14 26.02
C ILE A 539 -9.46 27.49 24.66
N LEU A 540 -10.23 28.18 23.81
CA LEU A 540 -10.33 27.92 22.38
C LEU A 540 -9.42 28.91 21.66
N TRP A 541 -8.37 28.43 21.02
CA TRP A 541 -7.41 29.23 20.28
C TRP A 541 -7.64 29.10 18.78
N VAL A 542 -7.84 30.22 18.09
CA VAL A 542 -8.06 30.24 16.64
C VAL A 542 -6.81 30.75 15.94
N ALA A 543 -6.30 29.96 15.00
CA ALA A 543 -5.17 30.29 14.15
C ALA A 543 -5.59 30.32 12.68
N GLN A 544 -4.75 30.92 11.83
CA GLN A 544 -4.93 30.91 10.39
C GLN A 544 -3.74 30.25 9.70
N GLY A 545 -4.03 29.28 8.84
CA GLY A 545 -3.07 28.62 7.96
C GLY A 545 -1.91 27.96 8.71
N ALA A 546 -2.08 27.54 9.97
CA ALA A 546 -1.02 26.93 10.78
C ALA A 546 -0.46 25.66 10.10
N TYR A 547 -1.33 24.82 9.54
CA TYR A 547 -0.91 23.59 8.85
C TYR A 547 -0.38 23.80 7.43
N HIS A 548 -0.44 25.02 6.90
CA HIS A 548 -0.09 25.32 5.51
C HIS A 548 1.07 26.31 5.40
N ASN A 549 0.87 27.54 5.89
CA ASN A 549 1.72 28.68 5.57
C ASN A 549 2.16 29.53 6.78
N SER A 550 1.71 29.20 8.01
CA SER A 550 2.04 29.95 9.23
C SER A 550 2.90 29.13 10.21
N PRO A 551 4.24 29.13 10.06
CA PRO A 551 5.14 28.37 10.93
C PRO A 551 5.06 28.82 12.41
N HIS A 552 4.78 30.10 12.67
CA HIS A 552 4.67 30.62 14.03
C HIS A 552 3.39 30.16 14.74
N SER A 553 2.28 30.01 14.01
CA SER A 553 1.03 29.50 14.59
C SER A 553 1.11 28.01 14.90
N ILE A 554 1.72 27.21 14.02
CA ILE A 554 1.90 25.77 14.30
C ILE A 554 2.86 25.52 15.48
N MET A 555 3.85 26.39 15.70
CA MET A 555 4.70 26.33 16.90
C MET A 555 3.85 26.43 18.19
N LEU A 556 2.85 27.31 18.21
CA LEU A 556 1.99 27.48 19.37
C LEU A 556 1.04 26.30 19.57
N ILE A 557 0.47 25.77 18.49
CA ILE A 557 -0.32 24.53 18.53
C ILE A 557 0.54 23.39 19.10
N ALA A 558 1.78 23.25 18.62
CA ALA A 558 2.72 22.24 19.09
C ALA A 558 3.08 22.42 20.57
N MET A 559 3.27 23.65 21.05
CA MET A 559 3.45 23.94 22.47
C MET A 559 2.20 23.56 23.28
N GLY A 560 1.01 23.86 22.76
CA GLY A 560 -0.26 23.47 23.37
C GLY A 560 -0.43 21.96 23.53
N ARG A 561 0.11 21.15 22.61
CA ARG A 561 0.15 19.68 22.78
C ARG A 561 0.88 19.27 24.04
N ALA A 562 2.06 19.85 24.30
CA ALA A 562 2.83 19.57 25.51
C ALA A 562 2.11 20.07 26.78
N LEU A 563 1.58 21.31 26.73
CA LEU A 563 0.89 21.92 27.87
C LEU A 563 -0.32 21.11 28.35
N ARG A 564 -1.06 20.47 27.44
CA ARG A 564 -2.19 19.60 27.82
C ARG A 564 -1.77 18.35 28.60
N PHE A 565 -0.53 17.88 28.43
CA PHE A 565 0.02 16.79 29.24
C PHE A 565 0.63 17.29 30.55
N GLU A 566 1.20 18.50 30.54
CA GLU A 566 1.79 19.13 31.73
C GLU A 566 0.72 19.65 32.72
N ILE A 567 -0.44 20.10 32.21
CA ILE A 567 -1.54 20.68 32.97
C ILE A 567 -2.82 19.85 32.71
N PRO A 568 -3.09 18.79 33.49
CA PRO A 568 -4.16 17.84 33.19
C PRO A 568 -5.58 18.43 33.17
N ASP A 569 -5.81 19.52 33.91
CA ASP A 569 -7.09 20.23 33.97
C ASP A 569 -7.21 21.36 32.91
N LEU A 570 -6.18 21.57 32.09
CA LEU A 570 -6.22 22.52 30.98
C LEU A 570 -6.98 21.93 29.80
N ARG A 571 -8.16 22.50 29.56
CA ARG A 571 -8.94 22.27 28.35
C ARG A 571 -8.57 23.32 27.30
N LEU A 572 -7.63 22.93 26.45
CA LEU A 572 -7.11 23.73 25.34
C LEU A 572 -7.52 23.08 24.01
N GLN A 573 -8.28 23.81 23.19
CA GLN A 573 -8.66 23.41 21.84
C GLN A 573 -8.11 24.41 20.82
N PHE A 574 -7.57 23.91 19.72
CA PHE A 574 -7.12 24.73 18.60
C PHE A 574 -8.07 24.58 17.41
N LEU A 575 -8.40 25.69 16.77
CA LEU A 575 -9.11 25.76 15.49
C LEU A 575 -8.22 26.46 14.48
N ASP A 576 -7.65 25.72 13.53
CA ASP A 576 -6.92 26.29 12.39
C ASP A 576 -7.88 26.59 11.25
N ILE A 577 -7.84 27.79 10.70
CA ILE A 577 -8.64 28.19 9.53
C ILE A 577 -7.72 28.21 8.32
N ALA A 578 -7.95 27.33 7.35
CA ALA A 578 -7.07 27.17 6.19
C ALA A 578 -6.99 28.46 5.35
N SER A 579 -8.13 29.13 5.11
CA SER A 579 -8.25 30.42 4.43
C SER A 579 -9.42 31.23 4.99
N LEU A 580 -9.23 32.53 5.18
CA LEU A 580 -10.26 33.47 5.67
C LEU A 580 -11.07 34.13 4.54
N SER A 581 -11.07 33.57 3.33
CA SER A 581 -11.89 34.09 2.22
C SER A 581 -13.40 33.94 2.51
N GLU A 582 -14.18 35.00 2.26
CA GLU A 582 -15.63 35.06 2.57
C GLU A 582 -16.47 34.00 1.86
N SER A 583 -15.98 33.42 0.76
CA SER A 583 -16.64 32.32 0.05
C SER A 583 -16.43 30.94 0.70
N VAL A 584 -15.54 30.81 1.69
CA VAL A 584 -15.02 29.52 2.20
C VAL A 584 -15.36 29.27 3.68
N VAL A 585 -15.59 30.31 4.47
CA VAL A 585 -15.83 30.20 5.93
C VAL A 585 -17.09 30.95 6.35
N ASP A 586 -18.07 30.25 6.90
CA ASP A 586 -19.20 30.87 7.57
C ASP A 586 -18.79 31.26 9.00
N MET A 587 -19.01 32.52 9.39
CA MET A 587 -18.72 33.01 10.74
C MET A 587 -19.53 32.28 11.82
N ARG A 588 -20.63 31.63 11.43
CA ARG A 588 -21.40 30.72 12.29
C ARG A 588 -20.61 29.48 12.68
N ASP A 589 -19.63 29.04 11.89
CA ASP A 589 -18.81 27.86 12.20
C ASP A 589 -17.96 28.09 13.45
N ILE A 590 -17.28 29.23 13.56
CA ILE A 590 -16.47 29.59 14.74
C ILE A 590 -17.36 29.67 15.98
N SER A 591 -18.54 30.27 15.85
CA SER A 591 -19.53 30.38 16.94
C SER A 591 -20.03 28.99 17.36
N THR A 592 -20.28 28.11 16.39
CA THR A 592 -20.69 26.72 16.62
C THR A 592 -19.60 25.91 17.31
N VAL A 593 -18.34 26.05 16.90
CA VAL A 593 -17.19 25.40 17.54
C VAL A 593 -17.04 25.90 18.99
N LEU A 594 -17.13 27.21 19.23
CA LEU A 594 -17.06 27.76 20.59
C LEU A 594 -18.19 27.27 21.49
N LEU A 595 -19.43 27.20 20.98
CA LEU A 595 -20.56 26.69 21.74
C LEU A 595 -20.43 25.18 22.04
N ARG A 596 -19.98 24.38 21.06
CA ARG A 596 -19.65 22.96 21.28
C ARG A 596 -18.55 22.81 22.32
N PHE A 597 -17.52 23.65 22.24
CA PHE A 597 -16.46 23.72 23.24
C PHE A 597 -17.07 24.03 24.61
N MET A 598 -17.83 25.11 24.79
CA MET A 598 -18.45 25.44 26.08
C MET A 598 -19.33 24.31 26.64
N ARG A 599 -20.15 23.67 25.80
CA ARG A 599 -21.06 22.58 26.19
C ARG A 599 -20.35 21.29 26.54
N GLY A 600 -19.26 20.96 25.83
CA GLY A 600 -18.47 19.75 26.06
C GLY A 600 -17.83 19.67 27.45
N LYS A 601 -17.85 20.76 28.24
CA LYS A 601 -17.43 20.75 29.65
C LYS A 601 -18.38 19.99 30.57
N ASN A 602 -19.65 19.84 30.18
CA ASN A 602 -20.68 19.36 31.10
C ASN A 602 -20.51 17.85 31.34
N THR A 603 -20.17 17.47 32.58
CA THR A 603 -19.86 16.08 32.98
C THR A 603 -21.01 15.10 32.70
N ASN A 604 -22.25 15.60 32.68
CA ASN A 604 -23.44 14.81 32.33
C ASN A 604 -23.36 14.17 30.92
N ILE A 605 -22.64 14.76 29.97
CA ILE A 605 -22.51 14.20 28.60
C ILE A 605 -21.65 12.92 28.62
N GLN A 606 -20.59 12.91 29.43
CA GLN A 606 -19.73 11.73 29.61
C GLN A 606 -20.38 10.69 30.54
N GLU A 607 -21.12 11.13 31.56
CA GLU A 607 -21.85 10.25 32.49
C GLU A 607 -23.10 9.60 31.84
N ASN A 608 -23.73 10.25 30.84
CA ASN A 608 -24.91 9.74 30.13
C ASN A 608 -24.59 8.81 28.92
N ASN A 609 -23.36 8.27 28.83
CA ASN A 609 -22.91 7.43 27.72
C ASN A 609 -23.10 8.09 26.32
N ALA A 610 -23.01 9.42 26.22
CA ALA A 610 -23.07 10.07 24.91
C ALA A 610 -21.75 9.84 24.14
N PHE A 611 -21.85 9.29 22.94
CA PHE A 611 -20.79 9.06 21.97
C PHE A 611 -20.34 10.41 21.37
N TYR A 612 -19.70 11.22 22.19
CA TYR A 612 -19.13 12.51 21.85
C TYR A 612 -17.69 12.60 22.34
N ARG A 613 -16.79 13.05 21.47
CA ARG A 613 -15.37 13.24 21.77
C ARG A 613 -14.99 14.70 21.60
N ASP A 614 -14.34 15.24 22.63
CA ASP A 614 -13.76 16.57 22.58
C ASP A 614 -12.43 16.52 21.83
N GLU A 615 -12.38 17.18 20.68
CA GLU A 615 -11.24 17.16 19.77
C GLU A 615 -10.29 18.30 20.13
N PRO A 616 -9.01 18.04 20.42
CA PRO A 616 -8.11 19.10 20.84
C PRO A 616 -7.65 20.01 19.70
N GLU A 617 -7.73 19.53 18.48
CA GLU A 617 -7.26 20.23 17.29
C GLU A 617 -8.25 20.02 16.16
N LEU A 618 -8.70 21.13 15.57
CA LEU A 618 -9.66 21.21 14.48
C LEU A 618 -9.04 22.01 13.34
N MET A 619 -9.43 21.69 12.12
CA MET A 619 -9.10 22.50 10.94
C MET A 619 -10.37 22.79 10.15
N LEU A 620 -10.65 24.06 9.88
CA LEU A 620 -11.78 24.51 9.06
C LEU A 620 -11.27 24.81 7.65
N THR A 621 -11.77 24.06 6.66
CA THR A 621 -11.48 24.26 5.23
C THR A 621 -12.73 23.92 4.41
N ASP A 622 -13.07 24.76 3.43
CA ASP A 622 -14.21 24.55 2.51
C ASP A 622 -15.55 24.26 3.23
N GLY A 623 -15.85 25.03 4.28
CA GLY A 623 -17.05 24.85 5.11
C GLY A 623 -17.09 23.55 5.92
N LYS A 624 -15.97 22.82 6.03
CA LYS A 624 -15.88 21.51 6.70
C LYS A 624 -14.86 21.55 7.83
N VAL A 625 -15.23 20.92 8.94
CA VAL A 625 -14.34 20.74 10.11
C VAL A 625 -13.64 19.39 10.00
N LEU A 626 -12.32 19.41 9.88
CA LEU A 626 -11.44 18.25 9.82
C LEU A 626 -10.68 18.08 11.15
N ILE A 627 -10.24 16.86 11.41
CA ILE A 627 -9.50 16.49 12.63
C ILE A 627 -8.22 15.72 12.28
N PRO A 628 -7.09 15.99 12.95
CA PRO A 628 -5.87 15.23 12.76
C PRO A 628 -5.92 13.89 13.51
N ARG A 629 -5.31 12.87 12.91
CA ARG A 629 -4.97 11.60 13.58
C ARG A 629 -3.59 11.13 13.18
N VAL A 630 -2.94 10.42 14.11
CA VAL A 630 -1.68 9.70 13.86
C VAL A 630 -2.05 8.28 13.44
N MET A 631 -1.82 7.96 12.17
CA MET A 631 -2.22 6.69 11.56
C MET A 631 -0.98 5.92 11.08
N PRO A 632 -0.99 4.59 11.09
CA PRO A 632 0.09 3.80 10.47
C PRO A 632 0.26 4.14 8.99
N GLU A 633 1.49 4.41 8.57
CA GLU A 633 1.85 4.56 7.17
C GLU A 633 2.37 3.23 6.65
N CYS A 634 1.45 2.41 6.13
CA CYS A 634 1.72 1.03 5.73
C CYS A 634 2.83 0.95 4.68
N ARG A 635 2.91 1.90 3.74
CA ARG A 635 3.92 1.84 2.67
C ARG A 635 5.34 2.05 3.21
N LEU A 636 5.54 3.07 4.05
CA LEU A 636 6.85 3.29 4.69
C LEU A 636 7.18 2.18 5.69
N SER A 637 6.17 1.67 6.41
CA SER A 637 6.33 0.55 7.33
C SER A 637 6.74 -0.73 6.58
N ASN A 638 6.10 -1.03 5.45
CA ASN A 638 6.43 -2.18 4.61
C ASN A 638 7.84 -2.04 4.04
N ARG A 639 8.25 -0.85 3.57
CA ARG A 639 9.62 -0.60 3.12
C ARG A 639 10.67 -0.69 4.23
N LEU A 640 10.34 -0.30 5.46
CA LEU A 640 11.24 -0.47 6.60
C LEU A 640 11.34 -1.94 7.00
N ASN A 641 10.20 -2.62 7.09
CA ASN A 641 10.13 -4.02 7.49
C ASN A 641 10.70 -4.95 6.42
N SER A 642 10.76 -4.53 5.15
CA SER A 642 11.37 -5.31 4.09
C SER A 642 12.89 -5.44 4.20
N ILE A 643 13.53 -4.68 5.09
CA ILE A 643 14.93 -4.89 5.49
C ILE A 643 15.06 -6.24 6.22
N ASN A 644 14.02 -6.60 6.97
CA ASN A 644 14.02 -7.74 7.88
C ASN A 644 13.23 -8.94 7.33
N ARG A 645 12.14 -8.76 6.56
CA ARG A 645 11.37 -9.86 5.94
C ARG A 645 11.03 -9.62 4.49
N GLN A 646 10.68 -10.70 3.80
CA GLN A 646 10.01 -10.56 2.52
C GLN A 646 8.58 -10.06 2.73
N ILE A 647 8.21 -9.02 1.99
CA ILE A 647 6.87 -8.43 1.99
C ILE A 647 6.42 -8.37 0.55
N PHE A 648 5.20 -8.84 0.30
CA PHE A 648 4.59 -8.85 -1.02
C PHE A 648 3.50 -7.79 -1.08
N GLU A 649 3.42 -7.10 -2.20
CA GLU A 649 2.33 -6.19 -2.55
C GLU A 649 1.87 -6.49 -3.97
N GLU A 650 0.61 -6.19 -4.26
CA GLU A 650 0.07 -6.29 -5.62
C GLU A 650 0.35 -5.01 -6.38
N TYR A 651 0.82 -5.13 -7.61
CA TYR A 651 1.12 -4.02 -8.51
C TYR A 651 0.38 -4.18 -9.83
N PHE A 652 -0.35 -3.14 -10.25
CA PHE A 652 -1.00 -3.08 -11.56
C PHE A 652 -0.10 -2.36 -12.57
N GLY A 653 0.08 -2.94 -13.75
CA GLY A 653 0.78 -2.30 -14.86
C GLY A 653 0.13 -0.97 -15.24
N GLY A 654 0.92 0.09 -15.42
CA GLY A 654 0.43 1.45 -15.72
C GLY A 654 0.34 2.40 -14.51
N GLY A 655 0.81 1.98 -13.33
CA GLY A 655 0.87 2.81 -12.13
C GLY A 655 1.87 3.97 -12.19
N VAL A 656 1.65 4.95 -11.30
CA VAL A 656 2.37 6.23 -11.11
C VAL A 656 3.88 6.20 -11.46
N LEU A 657 4.31 7.12 -12.33
CA LEU A 657 5.68 7.33 -12.89
C LEU A 657 6.87 7.36 -11.90
N PHE A 658 6.64 7.40 -10.59
CA PHE A 658 7.69 7.65 -9.58
C PHE A 658 8.35 6.37 -9.04
N GLU A 659 7.83 5.18 -9.35
CA GLU A 659 8.39 3.90 -8.89
C GLU A 659 8.44 2.85 -10.00
N ARG A 660 9.44 1.97 -9.95
CA ARG A 660 9.68 0.96 -10.99
C ARG A 660 9.60 -0.43 -10.42
N ILE A 661 9.06 -1.34 -11.20
CA ILE A 661 9.13 -2.78 -10.92
C ILE A 661 10.20 -3.35 -11.82
N ILE A 662 11.23 -3.93 -11.22
CA ILE A 662 12.32 -4.60 -11.94
C ILE A 662 12.33 -6.09 -11.63
N LEU A 663 12.88 -6.85 -12.57
CA LEU A 663 13.29 -8.22 -12.34
C LEU A 663 14.71 -8.22 -11.75
N ALA A 664 14.83 -8.70 -10.51
CA ALA A 664 16.11 -8.78 -9.82
C ALA A 664 16.88 -10.07 -10.15
N GLU A 665 18.15 -10.11 -9.76
CA GLU A 665 19.08 -11.23 -10.06
C GLU A 665 18.63 -12.59 -9.49
N ASN A 666 17.83 -12.57 -8.43
CA ASN A 666 17.23 -13.75 -7.79
C ASN A 666 15.89 -14.15 -8.43
N SER A 667 15.61 -13.67 -9.65
CA SER A 667 14.37 -13.93 -10.38
C SER A 667 13.09 -13.44 -9.69
N THR A 668 13.19 -12.50 -8.74
CA THR A 668 12.02 -11.91 -8.08
C THR A 668 11.68 -10.55 -8.66
N LEU A 669 10.39 -10.25 -8.76
CA LEU A 669 9.93 -8.90 -9.04
C LEU A 669 10.11 -8.03 -7.81
N GLN A 670 10.78 -6.90 -7.99
CA GLN A 670 11.14 -5.99 -6.93
C GLN A 670 10.65 -4.59 -7.23
N ARG A 671 9.95 -3.99 -6.26
CA ARG A 671 9.56 -2.59 -6.31
C ARG A 671 10.73 -1.72 -5.87
N ILE A 672 11.26 -0.92 -6.78
CA ILE A 672 12.36 0.01 -6.54
C ILE A 672 11.84 1.45 -6.64
N GLY A 673 12.24 2.30 -5.69
CA GLY A 673 12.04 3.75 -5.83
C GLY A 673 13.02 4.32 -6.86
N ASN A 674 12.62 5.37 -7.59
CA ASN A 674 13.54 6.06 -8.50
C ASN A 674 14.83 6.48 -7.76
N SER A 675 15.97 6.02 -8.26
CA SER A 675 17.29 6.11 -7.63
C SER A 675 18.18 7.20 -8.23
N SER A 676 17.63 8.34 -8.65
CA SER A 676 18.49 9.43 -9.11
C SER A 676 17.84 10.81 -9.03
N PRO A 677 18.28 11.68 -8.11
CA PRO A 677 18.07 13.13 -8.21
C PRO A 677 19.07 13.82 -9.14
N ASP A 678 19.86 13.08 -9.93
CA ASP A 678 20.79 13.64 -10.91
C ASP A 678 20.01 14.34 -12.05
N PRO A 679 20.01 15.69 -12.11
CA PRO A 679 19.25 16.45 -13.10
C PRO A 679 19.73 16.22 -14.53
N ASP A 680 21.00 15.80 -14.70
CA ASP A 680 21.59 15.58 -16.02
C ASP A 680 21.32 14.17 -16.55
N ARG A 681 20.92 13.22 -15.70
CA ARG A 681 20.59 11.86 -16.13
C ARG A 681 19.27 11.79 -16.91
N GLY A 682 18.40 12.79 -16.82
CA GLY A 682 17.18 12.91 -17.62
C GLY A 682 17.37 13.56 -18.99
N LYS A 683 18.49 14.26 -19.24
CA LYS A 683 18.73 14.92 -20.53
C LYS A 683 19.08 13.87 -21.60
N GLY A 684 18.14 13.64 -22.52
CA GLY A 684 18.32 12.72 -23.64
C GLY A 684 18.03 11.24 -23.31
N MET A 685 17.41 10.95 -22.17
CA MET A 685 16.81 9.65 -21.90
C MET A 685 15.38 9.58 -22.46
N VAL A 686 14.95 8.37 -22.79
CA VAL A 686 13.62 8.03 -23.25
C VAL A 686 13.05 6.98 -22.29
N THR A 687 11.89 7.27 -21.73
CA THR A 687 11.16 6.34 -20.84
C THR A 687 10.33 5.40 -21.69
N ILE A 688 10.54 4.09 -21.52
CA ILE A 688 9.88 3.04 -22.29
C ILE A 688 9.06 2.18 -21.34
N GLU A 689 7.77 2.05 -21.65
CA GLU A 689 6.90 1.04 -21.05
C GLU A 689 7.08 -0.30 -21.77
N VAL A 690 7.70 -1.26 -21.09
CA VAL A 690 8.14 -2.51 -21.70
C VAL A 690 6.95 -3.47 -21.86
N THR A 691 6.89 -4.14 -23.01
CA THR A 691 5.97 -5.27 -23.27
C THR A 691 6.71 -6.59 -23.21
N TYR A 692 7.90 -6.65 -23.83
CA TYR A 692 8.76 -7.82 -23.88
C TYR A 692 10.20 -7.43 -23.56
N SER A 693 10.92 -8.26 -22.82
CA SER A 693 12.36 -8.10 -22.64
C SER A 693 13.11 -9.43 -22.62
N SER A 694 14.42 -9.39 -22.82
CA SER A 694 15.29 -10.54 -22.62
C SER A 694 15.42 -10.84 -21.12
N PHE A 695 15.33 -12.11 -20.74
CA PHE A 695 15.54 -12.53 -19.35
C PHE A 695 16.99 -12.28 -18.91
N HIS A 696 17.96 -12.60 -19.77
CA HIS A 696 19.37 -12.30 -19.55
C HIS A 696 19.81 -11.02 -20.27
N SER A 697 20.75 -10.31 -19.66
CA SER A 697 21.48 -9.20 -20.28
C SER A 697 22.51 -9.75 -21.28
N ILE A 698 22.69 -9.06 -22.40
CA ILE A 698 23.53 -9.47 -23.52
C ILE A 698 24.84 -8.68 -23.46
N ARG A 699 25.97 -9.36 -23.63
CA ARG A 699 27.25 -8.69 -23.74
C ARG A 699 27.40 -7.98 -25.08
N ILE A 700 27.45 -6.66 -25.06
CA ILE A 700 27.59 -5.80 -26.24
C ILE A 700 28.60 -4.67 -25.97
N GLY A 701 29.61 -4.53 -26.83
CA GLY A 701 30.61 -3.47 -26.70
C GLY A 701 31.40 -3.47 -25.38
N GLY A 702 31.50 -4.63 -24.72
CA GLY A 702 32.17 -4.78 -23.40
C GLY A 702 31.28 -4.48 -22.18
N GLN A 703 30.00 -4.21 -22.40
CA GLN A 703 28.97 -3.99 -21.36
C GLN A 703 27.93 -5.10 -21.42
N TYR A 704 27.12 -5.24 -20.36
CA TYR A 704 25.95 -6.14 -20.37
C TYR A 704 24.68 -5.29 -20.31
N LEU A 705 23.77 -5.47 -21.27
CA LEU A 705 22.53 -4.70 -21.39
C LEU A 705 21.34 -5.62 -21.71
N PHE A 706 20.17 -5.35 -21.18
CA PHE A 706 18.93 -6.04 -21.51
C PHE A 706 18.36 -5.51 -22.82
N LEU A 707 17.77 -6.39 -23.62
CA LEU A 707 17.07 -6.00 -24.84
C LEU A 707 15.56 -5.96 -24.54
N CYS A 708 14.87 -4.90 -24.93
CA CYS A 708 13.43 -4.76 -24.66
C CYS A 708 12.68 -4.11 -25.83
N VAL A 709 11.40 -4.47 -25.96
CA VAL A 709 10.43 -3.85 -26.88
C VAL A 709 9.27 -3.29 -26.05
N GLY A 710 8.85 -2.08 -26.36
CA GLY A 710 7.82 -1.37 -25.62
C GLY A 710 7.32 -0.12 -26.36
N GLN A 711 6.60 0.72 -25.63
CA GLN A 711 6.13 2.02 -26.12
C GLN A 711 6.79 3.15 -25.33
N VAL A 712 7.13 4.25 -25.99
CA VAL A 712 7.61 5.46 -25.32
C VAL A 712 6.45 6.06 -24.52
N ALA A 713 6.66 6.35 -23.24
CA ALA A 713 5.59 6.77 -22.32
C ALA A 713 4.88 8.06 -22.77
N ASP A 714 5.61 9.01 -23.36
CA ASP A 714 5.05 10.32 -23.75
C ASP A 714 4.41 10.32 -25.15
N THR A 715 4.94 9.55 -26.09
CA THR A 715 4.52 9.58 -27.51
C THR A 715 3.76 8.34 -27.95
N SER A 716 3.74 7.28 -27.13
CA SER A 716 3.21 5.95 -27.45
C SER A 716 3.85 5.28 -28.67
N GLU A 717 4.99 5.80 -29.15
CA GLU A 717 5.72 5.21 -30.27
C GLU A 717 6.32 3.85 -29.87
N SER A 718 6.14 2.82 -30.70
CA SER A 718 6.72 1.51 -30.44
C SER A 718 8.22 1.52 -30.76
N VAL A 719 9.04 1.06 -29.81
CA VAL A 719 10.50 1.06 -29.90
C VAL A 719 11.12 -0.25 -29.42
N ILE A 720 12.28 -0.59 -29.96
CA ILE A 720 13.22 -1.59 -29.43
C ILE A 720 14.42 -0.87 -28.83
N ALA A 721 14.89 -1.31 -27.68
CA ALA A 721 15.89 -0.60 -26.91
C ALA A 721 16.85 -1.53 -26.13
N LEU A 722 18.03 -0.99 -25.80
CA LEU A 722 19.01 -1.62 -24.90
C LEU A 722 19.02 -0.89 -23.55
N SER A 723 18.63 -1.59 -22.50
CA SER A 723 18.44 -1.05 -21.15
C SER A 723 19.47 -1.59 -20.14
N ASP A 724 19.84 -0.77 -19.16
CA ASP A 724 20.64 -1.19 -17.99
C ASP A 724 19.78 -1.78 -16.85
N THR A 725 18.46 -1.84 -17.04
CA THR A 725 17.49 -2.39 -16.10
C THR A 725 16.45 -3.23 -16.84
N ASN A 726 15.93 -4.26 -16.19
CA ASN A 726 14.86 -5.09 -16.75
C ASN A 726 13.60 -4.90 -15.91
N GLY A 727 12.51 -4.38 -16.47
CA GLY A 727 11.34 -3.98 -15.69
C GLY A 727 10.15 -3.52 -16.53
N PHE A 728 9.02 -3.24 -15.88
CA PHE A 728 7.80 -2.69 -16.51
C PHE A 728 8.03 -1.34 -17.20
N THR A 729 8.92 -0.52 -16.63
CA THR A 729 9.31 0.78 -17.18
C THR A 729 10.82 0.94 -17.05
N VAL A 730 11.47 1.35 -18.13
CA VAL A 730 12.93 1.53 -18.19
C VAL A 730 13.29 2.89 -18.79
N ASP A 731 14.37 3.50 -18.32
CA ASP A 731 14.95 4.69 -18.96
C ASP A 731 16.13 4.27 -19.81
N VAL A 732 16.12 4.66 -21.07
CA VAL A 732 17.17 4.32 -22.02
C VAL A 732 17.69 5.59 -22.69
N PRO A 733 19.01 5.77 -22.88
CA PRO A 733 19.51 6.87 -23.70
C PRO A 733 18.90 6.81 -25.10
N GLY A 734 18.40 7.91 -25.66
CA GLY A 734 17.76 7.90 -26.99
C GLY A 734 18.68 7.40 -28.12
N GLY A 735 19.99 7.41 -27.87
CA GLY A 735 20.99 6.77 -28.73
C GLY A 735 20.95 5.25 -28.80
N LEU A 736 20.23 4.59 -27.89
CA LEU A 736 20.11 3.13 -27.77
C LEU A 736 18.65 2.67 -27.99
N THR A 737 17.86 3.49 -28.67
CA THR A 737 16.48 3.20 -29.08
C THR A 737 16.36 3.21 -30.60
N LEU A 738 15.58 2.28 -31.17
CA LEU A 738 15.24 2.20 -32.59
C LEU A 738 13.72 1.99 -32.74
N PRO A 739 13.08 2.48 -33.82
CA PRO A 739 11.65 2.29 -34.03
C PRO A 739 11.31 0.81 -34.23
N CYS A 740 10.29 0.31 -33.53
CA CYS A 740 9.77 -1.05 -33.71
C CYS A 740 8.55 -1.01 -34.66
N LEU A 741 8.82 -1.21 -35.94
CA LEU A 741 7.81 -1.24 -37.01
C LEU A 741 7.15 -2.63 -37.18
N VAL A 742 7.45 -3.56 -36.27
CA VAL A 742 6.99 -4.95 -36.34
C VAL A 742 5.61 -5.10 -35.69
N PRO A 743 4.65 -5.82 -36.32
CA PRO A 743 3.34 -6.11 -35.74
C PRO A 743 3.44 -6.79 -34.37
N SER A 744 2.47 -6.54 -33.48
CA SER A 744 2.47 -7.05 -32.10
C SER A 744 2.61 -8.57 -32.00
N THR A 745 2.08 -9.32 -32.98
CA THR A 745 2.14 -10.78 -33.09
C THR A 745 3.56 -11.32 -33.31
N GLU A 746 4.43 -10.55 -33.96
CA GLU A 746 5.78 -10.97 -34.34
C GLU A 746 6.88 -10.42 -33.43
N ARG A 747 6.55 -9.49 -32.52
CA ARG A 747 7.53 -8.83 -31.63
C ARG A 747 8.38 -9.79 -30.81
N LYS A 748 7.82 -10.94 -30.38
CA LYS A 748 8.56 -11.97 -29.64
C LYS A 748 9.68 -12.59 -30.49
N VAL A 749 9.35 -12.96 -31.73
CA VAL A 749 10.27 -13.56 -32.68
C VAL A 749 11.33 -12.53 -33.09
N PHE A 750 10.90 -11.30 -33.35
CA PHE A 750 11.80 -10.18 -33.64
C PHE A 750 12.81 -9.93 -32.52
N LEU A 751 12.36 -9.85 -31.27
CA LEU A 751 13.24 -9.63 -30.11
C LEU A 751 14.25 -10.77 -29.95
N HIS A 752 13.81 -12.03 -30.10
CA HIS A 752 14.68 -13.20 -30.07
C HIS A 752 15.70 -13.21 -31.21
N SER A 753 15.29 -12.80 -32.42
CA SER A 753 16.16 -12.71 -33.58
C SER A 753 17.30 -11.70 -33.35
N VAL A 754 16.96 -10.49 -32.90
CA VAL A 754 17.93 -9.44 -32.59
C VAL A 754 18.87 -9.89 -31.47
N MET A 755 18.36 -10.51 -30.41
CA MET A 755 19.17 -11.06 -29.33
C MET A 755 20.16 -12.12 -29.84
N THR A 756 19.68 -13.09 -30.63
CA THR A 756 20.50 -14.18 -31.16
C THR A 756 21.58 -13.64 -32.11
N TYR A 757 21.25 -12.67 -32.95
CA TYR A 757 22.21 -11.98 -33.81
C TYR A 757 23.35 -11.36 -33.01
N LEU A 758 23.04 -10.62 -31.94
CA LEU A 758 24.05 -9.99 -31.10
C LEU A 758 24.98 -11.02 -30.44
N VAL A 759 24.42 -12.14 -29.96
CA VAL A 759 25.21 -13.25 -29.38
C VAL A 759 26.11 -13.89 -30.45
N CYS A 760 25.59 -14.18 -31.64
CA CYS A 760 26.35 -14.74 -32.75
C CYS A 760 27.52 -13.86 -33.17
N ARG A 761 27.30 -12.54 -33.33
CA ARG A 761 28.38 -11.59 -33.65
C ARG A 761 29.45 -11.56 -32.55
N GLN A 762 29.04 -11.66 -31.29
CA GLN A 762 29.99 -11.70 -30.17
C GLN A 762 30.85 -12.98 -30.20
N ILE A 763 30.27 -14.14 -30.52
CA ILE A 763 30.99 -15.40 -30.69
C ILE A 763 32.02 -15.31 -31.81
N LEU A 764 31.62 -14.81 -32.98
CA LEU A 764 32.51 -14.66 -34.13
C LEU A 764 33.62 -13.64 -33.88
N GLN A 765 33.38 -12.61 -33.07
CA GLN A 765 34.44 -11.68 -32.67
C GLN A 765 35.56 -12.36 -31.86
N PHE A 766 35.23 -13.31 -30.97
CA PHE A 766 36.25 -14.07 -30.23
C PHE A 766 37.01 -15.06 -31.11
N ALA A 767 36.45 -15.43 -32.25
CA ALA A 767 36.98 -16.41 -33.18
C ALA A 767 37.99 -15.87 -34.20
N MET A 768 38.00 -14.54 -34.43
CA MET A 768 38.80 -13.88 -35.49
C MET A 768 40.32 -14.15 -35.41
N PHE A 769 40.83 -14.71 -34.31
CA PHE A 769 42.25 -14.96 -34.13
C PHE A 769 42.74 -16.34 -34.61
N ASN A 770 41.85 -17.34 -34.81
CA ASN A 770 42.28 -18.74 -35.02
C ASN A 770 41.46 -19.55 -36.06
N GLY A 771 40.62 -18.91 -36.90
CA GLY A 771 40.00 -19.49 -38.10
C GLY A 771 38.87 -20.51 -37.89
N THR A 772 38.93 -21.37 -36.88
CA THR A 772 37.94 -22.45 -36.63
C THR A 772 37.29 -22.35 -35.24
N VAL A 773 35.96 -22.35 -35.19
CA VAL A 773 35.14 -22.30 -33.96
C VAL A 773 34.29 -23.55 -33.85
N CYS A 774 34.24 -24.15 -32.67
CA CYS A 774 33.31 -25.24 -32.37
C CYS A 774 32.22 -24.74 -31.41
N ILE A 775 30.97 -24.95 -31.79
CA ILE A 775 29.79 -24.64 -30.98
C ILE A 775 29.16 -25.95 -30.53
N HIS A 776 29.05 -26.13 -29.22
CA HIS A 776 28.45 -27.30 -28.60
C HIS A 776 26.98 -27.04 -28.27
N GLN A 777 26.09 -27.94 -28.69
CA GLN A 777 24.64 -27.89 -28.46
C GLN A 777 23.95 -26.56 -28.83
N PRO A 778 24.18 -25.95 -30.01
CA PRO A 778 23.33 -24.85 -30.44
C PRO A 778 21.93 -25.35 -30.81
N ASP A 779 20.93 -24.49 -30.66
CA ASP A 779 19.63 -24.65 -31.30
C ASP A 779 19.71 -24.42 -32.82
N GLN A 780 18.62 -24.77 -33.51
CA GLN A 780 18.53 -24.67 -34.96
C GLN A 780 18.67 -23.23 -35.49
N TYR A 781 18.12 -22.23 -34.79
CA TYR A 781 18.16 -20.85 -35.28
C TYR A 781 19.56 -20.23 -35.16
N THR A 782 20.24 -20.43 -34.02
CA THR A 782 21.64 -19.98 -33.85
C THR A 782 22.57 -20.66 -34.85
N LEU A 783 22.36 -21.95 -35.12
CA LEU A 783 23.17 -22.67 -36.10
C LEU A 783 23.05 -22.04 -37.48
N THR A 784 21.82 -21.81 -37.96
CA THR A 784 21.59 -21.19 -39.27
C THR A 784 22.22 -19.80 -39.33
N LEU A 785 22.00 -18.98 -38.30
CA LEU A 785 22.54 -17.62 -38.26
C LEU A 785 24.07 -17.58 -38.19
N LEU A 786 24.70 -18.46 -37.40
CA LEU A 786 26.17 -18.56 -37.33
C LEU A 786 26.75 -18.99 -38.67
N LYS A 787 26.13 -19.95 -39.39
CA LYS A 787 26.58 -20.34 -40.74
C LYS A 787 26.54 -19.14 -41.69
N THR A 788 25.42 -18.41 -41.71
CA THR A 788 25.26 -17.22 -42.58
C THR A 788 26.29 -16.14 -42.26
N LEU A 789 26.49 -15.81 -40.98
CA LEU A 789 27.43 -14.76 -40.57
C LEU A 789 28.90 -15.17 -40.73
N ALA A 790 29.23 -16.45 -40.50
CA ALA A 790 30.60 -16.92 -40.59
C ALA A 790 31.14 -16.98 -42.04
N VAL A 791 30.26 -17.23 -43.03
CA VAL A 791 30.62 -17.16 -44.46
C VAL A 791 31.11 -15.76 -44.83
N HIS A 792 30.45 -14.72 -44.32
CA HIS A 792 30.85 -13.34 -44.56
C HIS A 792 32.22 -12.99 -43.94
N ASP A 793 32.50 -13.53 -42.75
CA ASP A 793 33.71 -13.21 -41.99
C ASP A 793 34.89 -14.18 -42.27
N ASN A 794 34.72 -15.12 -43.21
CA ASN A 794 35.70 -16.17 -43.55
C ASN A 794 36.15 -17.02 -42.34
N ILE A 795 35.20 -17.37 -41.47
CA ILE A 795 35.41 -18.18 -40.27
C ILE A 795 34.80 -19.57 -40.50
N THR A 796 35.53 -20.63 -40.15
CA THR A 796 34.99 -22.00 -40.18
C THR A 796 34.26 -22.29 -38.87
N VAL A 797 32.98 -22.70 -38.95
CA VAL A 797 32.17 -23.05 -37.77
C VAL A 797 31.81 -24.52 -37.82
N LEU A 798 32.05 -25.22 -36.70
CA LEU A 798 31.75 -26.63 -36.48
C LEU A 798 30.74 -26.79 -35.37
N PHE A 799 29.86 -27.77 -35.50
CA PHE A 799 28.78 -28.01 -34.56
C PHE A 799 28.92 -29.38 -33.91
N THR A 800 28.79 -29.44 -32.59
CA THR A 800 28.81 -30.70 -31.83
C THR A 800 27.54 -30.90 -31.01
N THR A 801 27.13 -32.15 -30.82
CA THR A 801 25.99 -32.52 -29.96
C THR A 801 26.27 -33.78 -29.17
N THR A 802 25.59 -33.94 -28.04
CA THR A 802 25.56 -35.17 -27.24
C THR A 802 24.47 -36.15 -27.70
N THR A 803 23.41 -35.68 -28.37
CA THR A 803 22.27 -36.51 -28.81
C THR A 803 22.39 -36.96 -30.27
N ARG A 804 21.77 -38.10 -30.60
CA ARG A 804 21.67 -38.64 -31.97
C ARG A 804 20.26 -38.39 -32.54
N ASP A 805 19.74 -37.18 -32.37
CA ASP A 805 18.41 -36.84 -32.89
C ASP A 805 18.43 -36.57 -34.41
N SER A 806 17.24 -36.50 -35.02
CA SER A 806 17.03 -36.32 -36.47
C SER A 806 17.73 -35.07 -37.06
N LEU A 807 18.00 -34.04 -36.27
CA LEU A 807 18.75 -32.84 -36.66
C LEU A 807 20.24 -33.13 -36.95
N ALA A 808 20.84 -34.14 -36.30
CA ALA A 808 22.23 -34.53 -36.52
C ALA A 808 22.45 -35.22 -37.88
N GLN A 809 21.40 -35.73 -38.51
CA GLN A 809 21.47 -36.43 -39.80
C GLN A 809 21.44 -35.50 -41.02
N CYS A 810 20.95 -34.26 -40.88
CA CYS A 810 20.79 -33.31 -42.00
C CYS A 810 21.90 -32.25 -42.12
N ASN A 811 22.85 -32.15 -41.18
CA ASN A 811 23.65 -30.93 -41.02
C ASN A 811 25.13 -31.13 -40.57
N ASP A 812 25.87 -32.13 -41.05
CA ASP A 812 27.32 -32.30 -40.75
C ASP A 812 27.72 -32.14 -39.25
N TRP A 813 26.89 -32.63 -38.31
CA TRP A 813 27.16 -32.51 -36.87
C TRP A 813 28.19 -33.55 -36.41
N ILE A 814 29.07 -33.14 -35.49
CA ILE A 814 29.98 -34.04 -34.80
C ILE A 814 29.31 -34.52 -33.50
N THR A 815 28.84 -35.77 -33.47
CA THR A 815 28.28 -36.34 -32.23
C THR A 815 29.37 -36.76 -31.25
N ILE A 816 29.35 -36.18 -30.05
CA ILE A 816 30.24 -36.49 -28.92
C ILE A 816 29.39 -36.97 -27.73
N PRO A 817 29.20 -38.29 -27.55
CA PRO A 817 28.46 -38.84 -26.42
C PRO A 817 28.98 -38.33 -25.06
N SER A 818 28.08 -38.14 -24.08
CA SER A 818 28.39 -37.51 -22.78
C SER A 818 29.60 -38.12 -22.06
N TYR A 819 29.80 -39.43 -22.17
CA TYR A 819 30.89 -40.17 -21.50
C TYR A 819 32.10 -40.46 -22.41
N SER A 820 32.28 -39.69 -23.49
CA SER A 820 33.42 -39.87 -24.41
C SER A 820 34.75 -39.64 -23.70
N THR A 821 35.73 -40.52 -23.92
CA THR A 821 37.09 -40.34 -23.40
C THR A 821 37.80 -39.18 -24.10
N GLN A 822 38.80 -38.58 -23.43
CA GLN A 822 39.62 -37.50 -24.01
C GLN A 822 40.19 -37.87 -25.38
N HIS A 823 40.66 -39.12 -25.54
CA HIS A 823 41.18 -39.62 -26.81
C HIS A 823 40.11 -39.63 -27.92
N SER A 824 38.88 -40.02 -27.61
CA SER A 824 37.76 -40.05 -28.57
C SER A 824 37.33 -38.64 -28.98
N ILE A 825 37.31 -37.69 -28.03
CA ILE A 825 36.96 -36.29 -28.26
C ILE A 825 37.98 -35.65 -29.20
N LEU A 826 39.27 -35.77 -28.90
CA LEU A 826 40.35 -35.16 -29.70
C LEU A 826 40.47 -35.76 -31.10
N ARG A 827 40.06 -37.02 -31.32
CA ARG A 827 40.04 -37.63 -32.65
C ARG A 827 38.92 -37.08 -33.55
N LYS A 828 37.83 -36.60 -32.95
CA LYS A 828 36.65 -36.09 -33.65
C LYS A 828 36.71 -34.59 -33.95
N LEU A 829 37.53 -33.84 -33.22
CA LEU A 829 37.67 -32.39 -33.36
C LEU A 829 38.96 -32.04 -34.13
N PRO A 830 38.97 -30.95 -34.92
CA PRO A 830 40.17 -30.49 -35.60
C PRO A 830 41.26 -30.07 -34.61
N SER A 831 42.53 -30.32 -34.98
CA SER A 831 43.67 -29.94 -34.15
C SER A 831 43.92 -28.42 -34.09
N ASP A 832 43.44 -27.67 -35.08
CA ASP A 832 43.57 -26.22 -35.24
C ASP A 832 42.41 -25.44 -34.61
N LEU A 833 41.60 -26.09 -33.76
CA LEU A 833 40.46 -25.44 -33.12
C LEU A 833 40.86 -24.20 -32.30
N GLY A 834 40.30 -23.06 -32.71
CA GLY A 834 40.62 -21.75 -32.16
C GLY A 834 39.81 -21.34 -30.94
N ALA A 835 38.52 -21.66 -30.97
CA ALA A 835 37.59 -21.37 -29.89
C ALA A 835 36.55 -22.49 -29.75
N PHE A 836 36.12 -22.73 -28.51
CA PHE A 836 35.04 -23.64 -28.16
C PHE A 836 33.99 -22.87 -27.35
N VAL A 837 32.74 -22.91 -27.81
CA VAL A 837 31.60 -22.29 -27.15
C VAL A 837 30.65 -23.38 -26.70
N ASP A 838 30.42 -23.45 -25.39
CA ASP A 838 29.39 -24.31 -24.84
C ASP A 838 28.05 -23.57 -24.79
N MET A 839 27.00 -24.14 -25.38
CA MET A 839 25.62 -23.62 -25.35
C MET A 839 24.62 -24.58 -24.70
N SER A 840 25.10 -25.61 -23.98
CA SER A 840 24.24 -26.51 -23.19
C SER A 840 23.30 -25.74 -22.25
N GLU A 841 22.06 -26.20 -22.11
CA GLU A 841 21.07 -25.65 -21.18
C GLU A 841 21.11 -26.36 -19.81
N PRO A 842 20.64 -25.70 -18.72
CA PRO A 842 20.54 -26.33 -17.41
C PRO A 842 19.63 -27.57 -17.45
N GLY A 843 20.19 -28.76 -17.18
CA GLY A 843 19.48 -30.04 -17.26
C GLY A 843 19.88 -30.92 -18.44
N ASP A 844 20.65 -30.38 -19.40
CA ASP A 844 21.33 -31.23 -20.38
C ASP A 844 22.33 -32.16 -19.66
N ASN A 845 22.39 -33.43 -20.08
CA ASN A 845 23.46 -34.37 -19.71
C ASN A 845 24.80 -33.97 -20.39
N GLY A 846 25.06 -32.67 -20.47
CA GLY A 846 26.10 -32.04 -21.27
C GLY A 846 27.48 -32.40 -20.76
N ASN A 847 28.39 -32.68 -21.70
CA ASN A 847 29.79 -32.91 -21.44
C ASN A 847 30.64 -31.71 -21.87
N GLY A 848 30.05 -30.52 -22.01
CA GLY A 848 30.73 -29.31 -22.49
C GLY A 848 31.95 -28.94 -21.66
N ASP A 849 31.86 -28.94 -20.33
CA ASP A 849 33.01 -28.74 -19.42
C ASP A 849 34.11 -29.80 -19.63
N HIS A 850 33.72 -31.06 -19.84
CA HIS A 850 34.65 -32.16 -20.09
C HIS A 850 35.34 -32.02 -21.45
N ILE A 851 34.59 -31.67 -22.50
CA ILE A 851 35.14 -31.37 -23.83
C ILE A 851 36.10 -30.19 -23.72
N ALA A 852 35.69 -29.09 -23.08
CA ALA A 852 36.51 -27.91 -22.88
C ALA A 852 37.82 -28.24 -22.17
N ASN A 853 37.79 -29.09 -21.14
CA ASN A 853 38.97 -29.54 -20.42
C ASN A 853 39.91 -30.44 -21.25
N CYS A 854 39.38 -31.16 -22.23
CA CYS A 854 40.19 -31.98 -23.16
C CYS A 854 40.94 -31.15 -24.21
N LEU A 855 40.51 -29.91 -24.48
CA LEU A 855 41.06 -29.07 -25.53
C LEU A 855 42.42 -28.43 -25.15
N PRO A 856 43.32 -28.20 -26.13
CA PRO A 856 44.61 -27.54 -25.91
C PRO A 856 44.48 -26.18 -25.24
N SER A 857 45.50 -25.74 -24.49
CA SER A 857 45.53 -24.44 -23.80
C SER A 857 45.44 -23.22 -24.72
N ARG A 858 45.72 -23.39 -26.02
CA ARG A 858 45.56 -22.35 -27.05
C ARG A 858 44.10 -22.11 -27.47
N CYS A 859 43.20 -23.05 -27.18
CA CYS A 859 41.79 -22.95 -27.54
C CYS A 859 41.09 -22.03 -26.54
N ILE A 860 40.46 -20.96 -27.03
CA ILE A 860 39.67 -20.05 -26.19
C ILE A 860 38.39 -20.78 -25.78
N ARG A 861 38.16 -20.89 -24.47
CA ARG A 861 36.97 -21.53 -23.90
C ARG A 861 35.97 -20.45 -23.52
N LEU A 862 34.81 -20.44 -24.17
CA LEU A 862 33.72 -19.52 -23.89
C LEU A 862 32.57 -20.28 -23.25
N CYS A 863 32.24 -19.89 -22.02
CA CYS A 863 31.01 -20.29 -21.35
C CYS A 863 29.91 -19.27 -21.67
N THR A 864 28.65 -19.70 -21.62
CA THR A 864 27.46 -18.86 -21.77
C THR A 864 27.47 -17.65 -20.83
N ASP A 865 27.99 -17.77 -19.61
CA ASP A 865 28.13 -16.67 -18.64
C ASP A 865 29.02 -15.49 -19.14
N LEU A 866 29.88 -15.74 -20.14
CA LEU A 866 30.70 -14.69 -20.77
C LEU A 866 29.97 -13.96 -21.90
N LEU A 867 28.84 -14.49 -22.38
CA LEU A 867 28.02 -13.94 -23.46
C LEU A 867 26.74 -13.31 -22.91
N LEU A 868 26.16 -13.91 -21.87
CA LEU A 868 24.93 -13.51 -21.21
C LEU A 868 25.16 -13.32 -19.71
N GLY A 869 24.50 -12.34 -19.12
CA GLY A 869 24.63 -12.03 -17.70
C GLY A 869 23.26 -11.90 -17.03
N ARG A 870 23.18 -12.22 -15.74
CA ARG A 870 21.96 -11.97 -14.93
C ARG A 870 21.77 -10.50 -14.55
N LYS A 871 22.81 -9.68 -14.72
CA LYS A 871 22.82 -8.26 -14.37
C LYS A 871 23.42 -7.44 -15.51
N ALA A 872 22.84 -6.27 -15.77
CA ALA A 872 23.49 -5.27 -16.59
C ALA A 872 24.76 -4.74 -15.91
N SER A 873 25.76 -4.39 -16.73
CA SER A 873 26.97 -3.71 -16.26
C SER A 873 27.37 -2.64 -17.26
N CYS A 874 27.43 -1.39 -16.77
CA CYS A 874 27.74 -0.23 -17.59
C CYS A 874 29.05 0.42 -17.15
N TYR A 875 29.96 0.66 -18.10
CA TYR A 875 31.24 1.32 -17.84
C TYR A 875 31.19 2.78 -18.33
N PRO A 876 31.48 3.78 -17.48
CA PRO A 876 31.35 5.20 -17.84
C PRO A 876 32.17 5.64 -19.07
N LYS A 877 33.24 4.91 -19.42
CA LYS A 877 34.16 5.22 -20.52
C LYS A 877 33.93 4.38 -21.79
N ALA A 878 32.89 3.56 -21.83
CA ALA A 878 32.65 2.70 -22.99
C ALA A 878 32.11 3.51 -24.18
N SER A 879 32.53 3.14 -25.39
CA SER A 879 32.07 3.79 -26.62
C SER A 879 30.61 3.43 -26.91
N LEU A 880 29.70 4.38 -26.69
CA LEU A 880 28.28 4.24 -27.03
C LEU A 880 28.07 4.04 -28.54
N ASP A 881 28.94 4.61 -29.37
CA ASP A 881 28.84 4.49 -30.84
C ASP A 881 29.04 3.05 -31.31
N ARG A 882 29.97 2.31 -30.70
CA ARG A 882 30.18 0.89 -31.03
C ARG A 882 28.96 0.04 -30.70
N ILE A 883 28.32 0.29 -29.54
CA ILE A 883 27.10 -0.42 -29.13
C ILE A 883 25.95 -0.09 -30.08
N ARG A 884 25.77 1.20 -30.40
CA ARG A 884 24.74 1.67 -31.33
C ARG A 884 24.88 1.04 -32.72
N ASN A 885 26.11 0.93 -33.23
CA ASN A 885 26.35 0.37 -34.56
C ASN A 885 26.03 -1.14 -34.62
N LEU A 886 26.47 -1.91 -33.62
CA LEU A 886 26.15 -3.34 -33.52
C LEU A 886 24.64 -3.57 -33.36
N PHE A 887 23.98 -2.72 -32.57
CA PHE A 887 22.53 -2.79 -32.37
C PHE A 887 21.75 -2.48 -33.65
N LYS A 888 22.19 -1.47 -34.43
CA LYS A 888 21.62 -1.15 -35.74
C LYS A 888 21.81 -2.27 -36.75
N GLU A 889 22.98 -2.91 -36.77
CA GLU A 889 23.26 -4.04 -37.65
C GLU A 889 22.31 -5.21 -37.38
N ALA A 890 22.11 -5.54 -36.10
CA ALA A 890 21.16 -6.58 -35.68
C ALA A 890 19.71 -6.26 -36.05
N TYR A 891 19.30 -5.00 -35.89
CA TYR A 891 17.98 -4.52 -36.30
C TYR A 891 17.77 -4.64 -37.82
N GLN A 892 18.76 -4.25 -38.62
CA GLN A 892 18.69 -4.28 -40.08
C GLN A 892 18.69 -5.70 -40.65
N TYR A 893 19.32 -6.67 -39.97
CA TYR A 893 19.28 -8.07 -40.37
C TYR A 893 17.84 -8.60 -40.45
N TRP A 894 16.96 -8.17 -39.53
CA TRP A 894 15.54 -8.54 -39.59
C TRP A 894 14.86 -8.05 -40.88
N GLY A 895 15.25 -6.90 -41.44
CA GLY A 895 14.62 -6.36 -42.65
C GLY A 895 15.01 -7.05 -43.97
N ARG A 896 15.81 -8.13 -43.94
CA ARG A 896 16.33 -8.79 -45.15
C ARG A 896 15.47 -9.96 -45.67
N ASP A 897 14.32 -10.24 -45.07
CA ASP A 897 13.36 -11.31 -45.44
C ASP A 897 13.96 -12.74 -45.49
N GLU A 898 15.14 -12.97 -44.92
CA GLU A 898 15.79 -14.28 -44.78
C GLU A 898 15.34 -15.01 -43.50
N HIS A 899 14.05 -14.93 -43.14
CA HIS A 899 13.49 -15.60 -41.97
C HIS A 899 12.85 -16.91 -42.39
N ASP A 900 13.65 -17.96 -42.52
CA ASP A 900 13.11 -19.32 -42.46
C ASP A 900 12.30 -19.42 -41.16
N THR A 901 11.04 -19.86 -41.30
CA THR A 901 10.04 -19.98 -40.25
C THR A 901 10.60 -20.70 -39.02
N VAL A 902 11.14 -19.92 -38.08
CA VAL A 902 11.48 -20.39 -36.74
C VAL A 902 10.22 -21.05 -36.20
N ASN A 903 10.33 -22.28 -35.72
CA ASN A 903 9.19 -22.98 -35.14
C ASN A 903 8.83 -22.25 -33.83
N ILE A 904 7.90 -21.28 -33.93
CA ILE A 904 7.51 -20.34 -32.87
C ILE A 904 7.06 -21.08 -31.60
N SER A 905 6.70 -22.36 -31.72
CA SER A 905 6.35 -23.26 -30.62
C SER A 905 7.49 -23.58 -29.63
N GLN A 906 8.76 -23.26 -29.95
CA GLN A 906 9.92 -23.53 -29.10
C GLN A 906 10.44 -22.32 -28.30
N LEU A 907 9.87 -21.12 -28.51
CA LEU A 907 10.27 -19.93 -27.75
C LEU A 907 9.72 -19.99 -26.33
N VAL A 908 10.61 -20.13 -25.35
CA VAL A 908 10.24 -20.08 -23.94
C VAL A 908 9.96 -18.63 -23.55
N THR A 909 8.67 -18.28 -23.45
CA THR A 909 8.23 -17.03 -22.85
C THR A 909 7.72 -17.27 -21.45
N MET A 910 7.98 -16.32 -20.56
CA MET A 910 7.57 -16.36 -19.17
C MET A 910 6.92 -15.04 -18.80
N GLU A 911 5.80 -15.12 -18.10
CA GLU A 911 5.24 -13.94 -17.47
C GLU A 911 6.13 -13.55 -16.27
N ALA A 912 6.21 -12.25 -16.02
CA ALA A 912 7.13 -11.68 -15.05
C ALA A 912 6.94 -12.24 -13.61
N ASP A 913 5.75 -12.76 -13.29
CA ASP A 913 5.37 -13.32 -12.00
C ASP A 913 5.56 -14.85 -11.88
N ASP A 914 5.83 -15.56 -12.99
CA ASP A 914 6.00 -17.02 -13.03
C ASP A 914 7.48 -17.47 -13.20
N ILE A 915 8.42 -16.56 -12.98
CA ILE A 915 9.84 -16.82 -13.21
C ILE A 915 10.41 -17.70 -12.08
N ILE A 916 10.99 -18.84 -12.46
CA ILE A 916 11.63 -19.81 -11.56
C ILE A 916 13.14 -19.87 -11.89
N GLU A 917 14.00 -20.28 -10.96
CA GLU A 917 15.42 -20.49 -11.27
C GLU A 917 15.64 -21.68 -12.22
N GLY A 918 16.61 -21.57 -13.14
CA GLY A 918 17.03 -22.68 -14.01
C GLY A 918 16.52 -22.63 -15.46
N HIS A 919 15.90 -21.52 -15.87
CA HIS A 919 15.35 -21.38 -17.22
C HIS A 919 16.39 -21.25 -18.34
N PRO A 920 16.03 -21.61 -19.58
CA PRO A 920 16.86 -21.46 -20.76
C PRO A 920 17.47 -20.07 -20.93
N MET A 921 18.68 -20.04 -21.49
CA MET A 921 19.47 -18.80 -21.65
C MET A 921 18.76 -17.70 -22.46
N ARG A 922 17.76 -18.06 -23.28
CA ARG A 922 17.12 -17.18 -24.26
C ARG A 922 15.64 -16.93 -24.00
N SER A 923 15.21 -17.18 -22.77
CA SER A 923 13.86 -16.87 -22.34
C SER A 923 13.55 -15.39 -22.48
N LEU A 924 12.31 -15.10 -22.89
CA LEU A 924 11.78 -13.74 -22.95
C LEU A 924 10.78 -13.53 -21.81
N VAL A 925 10.82 -12.35 -21.22
CA VAL A 925 9.88 -11.93 -20.17
C VAL A 925 8.73 -11.14 -20.81
N ILE A 926 7.50 -11.54 -20.46
CA ILE A 926 6.26 -10.83 -20.79
C ILE A 926 5.86 -9.99 -19.58
N TRP A 927 5.57 -8.72 -19.82
CA TRP A 927 5.17 -7.76 -18.79
C TRP A 927 3.65 -7.50 -18.86
N PRO A 928 2.82 -8.18 -18.04
CA PRO A 928 1.36 -8.15 -18.15
C PRO A 928 0.76 -6.83 -17.66
N ARG A 929 -0.15 -6.23 -18.44
CA ARG A 929 -0.76 -4.92 -18.10
C ARG A 929 -2.15 -5.02 -17.46
N GLU A 930 -2.89 -6.07 -17.77
CA GLU A 930 -4.33 -6.16 -17.44
C GLU A 930 -4.61 -6.79 -16.08
N ARG A 931 -3.61 -7.39 -15.43
CA ARG A 931 -3.74 -8.07 -14.14
C ARG A 931 -2.66 -7.61 -13.16
N PRO A 932 -2.94 -7.63 -11.85
CA PRO A 932 -1.93 -7.31 -10.85
C PRO A 932 -0.89 -8.43 -10.78
N VAL A 933 0.37 -8.05 -10.54
CA VAL A 933 1.49 -8.96 -10.26
C VAL A 933 1.96 -8.78 -8.82
N GLN A 934 2.37 -9.87 -8.18
CA GLN A 934 2.96 -9.80 -6.85
C GLN A 934 4.41 -9.32 -6.94
N VAL A 935 4.71 -8.24 -6.22
CA VAL A 935 6.05 -7.66 -6.16
C VAL A 935 6.58 -7.71 -4.74
N THR A 936 7.86 -8.05 -4.61
CA THR A 936 8.55 -7.97 -3.33
C THR A 936 8.90 -6.51 -3.05
N VAL A 937 8.39 -5.97 -1.94
CA VAL A 937 8.74 -4.64 -1.44
C VAL A 937 10.21 -4.64 -1.07
N GLN A 938 10.98 -3.69 -1.59
CA GLN A 938 12.38 -3.52 -1.22
C GLN A 938 12.56 -2.42 -0.18
N PRO A 939 13.65 -2.50 0.61
CA PRO A 939 14.12 -1.36 1.37
C PRO A 939 14.31 -0.14 0.50
N ILE A 940 14.45 1.04 1.11
CA ILE A 940 14.93 2.19 0.36
C ILE A 940 16.32 1.85 -0.22
N HIS A 941 16.41 1.76 -1.56
CA HIS A 941 17.68 1.50 -2.22
C HIS A 941 18.62 2.65 -1.92
N THR A 942 19.67 2.36 -1.15
CA THR A 942 20.65 3.37 -0.76
C THR A 942 21.51 3.79 -1.95
N ASN A 943 21.71 2.94 -2.96
CA ASN A 943 22.51 3.29 -4.12
C ASN A 943 21.94 4.51 -4.88
N ARG A 944 22.71 5.61 -4.87
CA ARG A 944 22.47 6.86 -5.63
C ARG A 944 21.26 7.70 -5.20
N LEU A 945 20.87 7.64 -3.93
CA LEU A 945 19.91 8.62 -3.37
C LEU A 945 20.45 10.05 -3.39
N PHE A 946 21.77 10.23 -3.36
CA PHE A 946 22.41 11.52 -3.37
C PHE A 946 23.18 11.76 -4.67
N CYS A 947 23.04 12.96 -5.19
CA CYS A 947 23.79 13.45 -6.34
C CYS A 947 25.25 13.68 -5.95
N SER A 948 26.15 13.01 -6.66
CA SER A 948 27.59 13.09 -6.38
C SER A 948 28.22 14.45 -6.68
N THR A 949 27.51 15.36 -7.37
CA THR A 949 27.99 16.70 -7.76
C THR A 949 27.35 17.82 -6.96
N LYS A 950 26.52 17.52 -5.95
CA LYS A 950 25.91 18.51 -5.05
C LYS A 950 26.52 18.47 -3.65
N THR A 951 26.50 19.61 -2.99
CA THR A 951 26.95 19.76 -1.59
C THR A 951 25.79 19.61 -0.62
N TYR A 952 25.94 18.78 0.41
CA TYR A 952 24.94 18.55 1.45
C TYR A 952 25.34 19.17 2.78
N LEU A 953 24.46 20.02 3.32
CA LEU A 953 24.67 20.73 4.58
C LEU A 953 24.05 19.98 5.76
N LEU A 954 24.87 19.66 6.76
CA LEU A 954 24.52 18.95 7.98
C LEU A 954 24.55 19.90 9.19
N ALA A 955 23.47 20.69 9.34
CA ALA A 955 23.33 21.67 10.41
C ALA A 955 22.99 21.02 11.77
N GLY A 956 23.80 21.30 12.79
CA GLY A 956 23.65 20.74 14.14
C GLY A 956 24.04 19.25 14.28
N LEU A 957 24.31 18.57 13.17
CA LEU A 957 24.56 17.13 13.10
C LEU A 957 26.06 16.80 13.17
N THR A 958 26.72 17.27 14.23
CA THR A 958 28.17 17.05 14.45
C THR A 958 28.48 15.91 15.43
N GLY A 959 27.49 15.46 16.21
CA GLY A 959 27.61 14.31 17.12
C GLY A 959 27.48 12.95 16.42
N GLU A 960 27.43 11.87 17.21
CA GLU A 960 27.42 10.48 16.72
C GLU A 960 26.27 10.18 15.74
N LEU A 961 25.08 10.74 15.96
CA LEU A 961 23.95 10.59 15.04
C LEU A 961 24.27 11.18 13.65
N GLY A 962 24.86 12.37 13.62
CA GLY A 962 25.25 13.02 12.38
C GLY A 962 26.37 12.30 11.64
N GLN A 963 27.33 11.73 12.39
CA GLN A 963 28.38 10.87 11.83
C GLN A 963 27.80 9.59 11.20
N SER A 964 26.84 8.94 11.87
CA SER A 964 26.14 7.76 11.34
C SER A 964 25.34 8.10 10.07
N LEU A 965 24.62 9.22 10.07
CA LEU A 965 23.88 9.69 8.90
C LEU A 965 24.82 9.99 7.73
N CYS A 966 25.95 10.67 8.00
CA CYS A 966 26.97 10.95 7.00
C CYS A 966 27.49 9.68 6.33
N HIS A 967 27.83 8.65 7.10
CA HIS A 967 28.28 7.37 6.51
C HIS A 967 27.22 6.77 5.57
N TRP A 968 25.96 6.77 6.00
CA TRP A 968 24.84 6.32 5.17
C TRP A 968 24.66 7.18 3.90
N MET A 969 24.78 8.51 3.99
CA MET A 969 24.69 9.41 2.83
C MET A 969 25.81 9.16 1.82
N VAL A 970 27.03 8.90 2.29
CA VAL A 970 28.19 8.62 1.44
C VAL A 970 28.06 7.28 0.72
N GLU A 971 27.61 6.24 1.43
CA GLU A 971 27.23 4.96 0.84
C GLU A 971 26.14 5.15 -0.22
N SER A 972 25.27 6.12 0.03
CA SER A 972 24.15 6.45 -0.83
C SER A 972 24.46 7.45 -1.97
N GLY A 973 25.73 7.81 -2.18
CA GLY A 973 26.19 8.59 -3.33
C GLY A 973 26.69 10.00 -3.02
N ALA A 974 26.54 10.51 -1.79
CA ALA A 974 27.01 11.84 -1.43
C ALA A 974 28.55 11.91 -1.48
N ARG A 975 29.09 12.99 -2.06
CA ARG A 975 30.54 13.20 -2.17
C ARG A 975 31.03 14.53 -1.60
N TYR A 976 30.13 15.48 -1.38
CA TYR A 976 30.44 16.80 -0.84
C TYR A 976 29.57 17.05 0.39
N LEU A 977 30.19 17.15 1.57
CA LEU A 977 29.50 17.28 2.85
C LEU A 977 30.03 18.48 3.63
N VAL A 978 29.11 19.25 4.21
CA VAL A 978 29.45 20.39 5.09
C VAL A 978 28.80 20.17 6.44
N PHE A 979 29.61 20.03 7.47
CA PHE A 979 29.15 19.98 8.84
C PHE A 979 29.20 21.38 9.44
N CYS A 980 28.10 21.84 10.04
CA CYS A 980 28.10 23.11 10.75
C CYS A 980 27.39 23.01 12.11
N SER A 981 28.01 23.57 13.14
CA SER A 981 27.40 23.79 14.45
C SER A 981 28.17 24.90 15.18
N ARG A 982 27.64 25.40 16.29
CA ARG A 982 28.33 26.41 17.11
C ARG A 982 29.66 25.92 17.67
N ASN A 983 29.73 24.63 18.01
CA ASN A 983 30.90 23.96 18.58
C ASN A 983 31.05 22.58 17.93
N PRO A 984 31.56 22.50 16.69
CA PRO A 984 31.61 21.25 15.96
C PRO A 984 32.66 20.32 16.56
N ASN A 985 32.23 19.11 16.96
CA ASN A 985 33.11 18.10 17.53
C ASN A 985 33.10 16.84 16.66
N ILE A 986 33.93 16.85 15.60
CA ILE A 986 34.09 15.71 14.69
C ILE A 986 35.52 15.18 14.81
N PRO A 987 35.71 13.91 15.20
CA PRO A 987 37.05 13.32 15.28
C PRO A 987 37.78 13.33 13.94
N SER A 988 39.09 13.59 13.94
CA SER A 988 39.93 13.62 12.73
C SER A 988 39.90 12.30 11.96
N CYS A 989 39.86 11.17 12.68
CA CYS A 989 39.78 9.83 12.06
C CYS A 989 38.54 9.64 11.17
N VAL A 990 37.42 10.30 11.48
CA VAL A 990 36.20 10.26 10.65
C VAL A 990 36.42 11.02 9.35
N LEU A 991 37.00 12.23 9.43
CA LEU A 991 37.32 13.04 8.24
C LEU A 991 38.33 12.34 7.32
N GLU A 992 39.35 11.70 7.90
CA GLU A 992 40.32 10.89 7.16
C GLU A 992 39.66 9.70 6.46
N SER A 993 38.74 9.00 7.14
CA SER A 993 37.98 7.90 6.56
C SER A 993 37.09 8.35 5.40
N LEU A 994 36.44 9.52 5.52
CA LEU A 994 35.64 10.11 4.45
C LEU A 994 36.51 10.47 3.24
N LYS A 995 37.67 11.11 3.49
CA LYS A 995 38.64 11.45 2.44
C LYS A 995 39.14 10.21 1.71
N ALA A 996 39.44 9.12 2.44
CA ALA A 996 39.86 7.85 1.84
C ALA A 996 38.79 7.22 0.93
N ARG A 997 37.51 7.58 1.11
CA ARG A 997 36.37 7.15 0.28
C ARG A 997 36.05 8.13 -0.85
N GLY A 998 36.92 9.12 -1.09
CA GLY A 998 36.74 10.13 -2.15
C GLY A 998 35.69 11.20 -1.81
N VAL A 999 35.41 11.44 -0.52
CA VAL A 999 34.46 12.45 -0.06
C VAL A 999 35.21 13.71 0.36
N THR A 1000 34.72 14.86 -0.08
CA THR A 1000 35.15 16.17 0.41
C THR A 1000 34.23 16.61 1.55
N ALA A 1001 34.70 16.42 2.79
CA ALA A 1001 33.99 16.86 3.99
C ALA A 1001 34.66 18.11 4.59
N ARG A 1002 33.87 19.13 4.91
CA ARG A 1002 34.34 20.34 5.59
C ARG A 1002 33.54 20.59 6.86
N VAL A 1003 34.19 21.18 7.86
CA VAL A 1003 33.60 21.45 9.17
C VAL A 1003 33.74 22.94 9.46
N TYR A 1004 32.63 23.60 9.76
CA TYR A 1004 32.60 25.02 10.07
C TYR A 1004 31.93 25.27 11.42
N SER A 1005 32.48 26.22 12.17
CA SER A 1005 31.83 26.78 13.34
C SER A 1005 30.83 27.84 12.87
N THR A 1006 29.55 27.51 12.91
CA THR A 1006 28.48 28.40 12.43
C THR A 1006 27.30 28.35 13.37
N ASP A 1007 26.80 29.53 13.75
CA ASP A 1007 25.55 29.66 14.46
C ASP A 1007 24.39 29.79 13.47
N VAL A 1008 23.64 28.71 13.29
CA VAL A 1008 22.47 28.69 12.40
C VAL A 1008 21.30 29.57 12.88
N THR A 1009 21.38 30.12 14.09
CA THR A 1009 20.40 31.09 14.60
C THR A 1009 20.70 32.53 14.15
N SER A 1010 21.88 32.78 13.57
CA SER A 1010 22.28 34.09 13.06
C SER A 1010 22.25 34.11 11.52
N GLU A 1011 21.42 34.96 10.93
CA GLU A 1011 21.30 35.11 9.47
C GLU A 1011 22.64 35.46 8.82
N MET A 1012 23.40 36.38 9.40
CA MET A 1012 24.72 36.77 8.92
C MET A 1012 25.70 35.58 8.94
N SER A 1013 25.70 34.78 10.02
CA SER A 1013 26.55 33.59 10.11
C SER A 1013 26.20 32.54 9.04
N VAL A 1014 24.91 32.37 8.74
CA VAL A 1014 24.44 31.45 7.69
C VAL A 1014 24.80 31.98 6.30
N HIS A 1015 24.68 33.29 6.07
CA HIS A 1015 25.08 33.93 4.81
C HIS A 1015 26.59 33.78 4.56
N ASP A 1016 27.42 34.07 5.56
CA ASP A 1016 28.88 33.90 5.48
C ASP A 1016 29.26 32.44 5.15
N LEU A 1017 28.56 31.48 5.78
CA LEU A 1017 28.75 30.06 5.48
C LEU A 1017 28.34 29.73 4.03
N TYR A 1018 27.21 30.27 3.56
CA TYR A 1018 26.71 30.05 2.21
C TYR A 1018 27.69 30.56 1.15
N GLU A 1019 28.21 31.79 1.29
CA GLU A 1019 29.20 32.38 0.40
C GLU A 1019 30.51 31.57 0.39
N LEU A 1020 30.97 31.13 1.56
CA LEU A 1020 32.16 30.30 1.69
C LEU A 1020 31.99 28.92 1.04
N VAL A 1021 30.85 28.27 1.23
CA VAL A 1021 30.56 26.96 0.62
C VAL A 1021 30.42 27.10 -0.90
N SER A 1022 29.69 28.10 -1.37
CA SER A 1022 29.44 28.33 -2.79
C SER A 1022 30.71 28.68 -3.58
N SER A 1023 31.69 29.34 -2.94
CA SER A 1023 32.99 29.65 -3.55
C SER A 1023 33.97 28.47 -3.55
N THR A 1024 33.75 27.45 -2.71
CA THR A 1024 34.76 26.40 -2.48
C THR A 1024 34.29 24.97 -2.78
N MET A 1025 33.01 24.77 -3.02
CA MET A 1025 32.37 23.47 -3.25
C MET A 1025 31.30 23.58 -4.35
N PRO A 1026 30.87 22.46 -4.96
CA PRO A 1026 29.79 22.47 -5.94
C PRO A 1026 28.47 23.00 -5.38
N MET A 1027 27.52 23.31 -6.26
CA MET A 1027 26.20 23.86 -5.93
C MET A 1027 25.56 23.12 -4.75
N VAL A 1028 25.05 23.88 -3.77
CA VAL A 1028 24.35 23.34 -2.61
C VAL A 1028 23.09 22.63 -3.10
N GLY A 1029 23.01 21.33 -2.83
CA GLY A 1029 21.83 20.53 -3.15
C GLY A 1029 20.76 20.77 -2.11
N VAL A 1030 19.61 21.32 -2.53
CA VAL A 1030 18.35 21.17 -1.80
C VAL A 1030 17.78 19.79 -2.09
#